data_AF-A0A9W9QR72-F1
#
_entry.id   AF-A0A9W9QR72-F1
#
_cell.length_a   1.000
_cell.length_b   1.000
_cell.length_c   1.000
_cell.angle_alpha   90.00
_cell.angle_beta   90.00
_cell.angle_gamma   90.00
#
_symmetry.space_group_name_H-M   'P 1'
#
loop_
_entity.id
_entity.type
_entity.pdbx_description
1 polymer ?
#
loop_
_entity_poly.entity_id
_entity_poly.type
_entity_poly.pdbx_seq_one_letter_code
_entity_poly.pdbx_strand_id
1 'polypeptide(L)'
;MLIGLCGGICAGKHAIAEYLIQNQGFQLLELAGNRQSQSEEPEDELRLKASEIKKKDSHSPEHTFQDAESLLDFATKRWQERWVTTDIADANVLDRFLLRPFFLLVSVDAPVSLRWKRFADRCWRRQLDPPDLEKFVLWNDHNLYEKDIGRVYLTDKAQLHSSLKTLDLADEQRLRPSWDQYFMQLASLAAQRSNCMKRRVGCVLVRESRVISTGYNGTPRHLQNCNQGGCPRCNRGDGGGVGLSTCLCLHAEENALLEAGRERIREGAILYCDTCPCLTCTVKIAQVGISEVVYSQGYNMDSDSAAILQQAVPIAMPTVHLLDYVAGNIRSLVNAINQVGYDVEWIRSPEDVKNADKLILPGVGHFGHCLSQLEKGGFLGPIREHIDSGKPFMGICVGLQALFQGSEEDNDVPGLGVIPEVIRKFNDTSKSVPHIGWNSAMNTGSETFWGLRPSSKYYYVHSYAAPYTPGALEKDGWSVATATYGEEEFIGAISRGNVFGAQFHPEKSGTAGLRVIRAFLNGDQFQALSGEKEASKANGLTRRVIACLDVRTNDSGDLVVTKGDQYDVREKSGDEGGNVRNLGKPVDMAKKYYEQGADEVTFLNITSFRNCPVADTPMLEILRRTSETVFVPLTIGGGIKDTVDTDGTRIPALDVATMYFKSGADKVSVGSDSVFAALDYYNAGEKLSGKTAIETISQAYGKQAVVVSVDPKRVYVDKPEDTTHHTFKTQFPNASGQSYCWYQCTVMGGRETRDLDVWQLVRAVEAMGAGEILLNCIDKDGSNSGFDLELINDVKAAIKIPVIASSGAGVPAHFSEVFQKTTTDAALGAGMFHRGEYTVTQVKDHLQTDGFLVRQFESEI
;
A
#
# COMPACT_ATOMS: atom_id res chain seq x y z
N MET A 1 27.34 -9.80 -13.24
CA MET A 1 28.51 -8.90 -13.34
C MET A 1 29.45 -9.36 -14.45
N LEU A 2 29.98 -8.44 -15.27
CA LEU A 2 31.00 -8.73 -16.29
C LEU A 2 32.26 -7.88 -16.03
N ILE A 3 33.40 -8.52 -15.77
CA ILE A 3 34.69 -7.83 -15.57
C ILE A 3 35.54 -7.95 -16.84
N GLY A 4 35.93 -6.81 -17.42
CA GLY A 4 36.91 -6.73 -18.50
C GLY A 4 38.29 -6.43 -17.95
N LEU A 5 39.29 -7.26 -18.25
CA LEU A 5 40.68 -7.04 -17.83
C LEU A 5 41.53 -6.55 -19.01
N CYS A 6 42.09 -5.35 -18.91
CA CYS A 6 43.02 -4.79 -19.91
C CYS A 6 44.40 -4.50 -19.30
N GLY A 7 45.44 -4.40 -20.13
CA GLY A 7 46.80 -4.17 -19.65
C GLY A 7 47.87 -4.47 -20.71
N GLY A 8 49.10 -4.02 -20.46
CA GLY A 8 50.23 -4.25 -21.36
C GLY A 8 50.73 -5.69 -21.37
N ILE A 9 51.70 -5.98 -22.24
CA ILE A 9 52.33 -7.30 -22.36
C ILE A 9 52.82 -7.77 -20.99
N CYS A 10 52.43 -8.99 -20.59
CA CYS A 10 52.79 -9.62 -19.30
C CYS A 10 52.43 -8.83 -18.02
N ALA A 11 51.43 -7.94 -18.07
CA ALA A 11 50.95 -7.18 -16.91
C ALA A 11 50.38 -8.05 -15.77
N GLY A 12 49.82 -9.22 -16.11
CA GLY A 12 49.27 -10.17 -15.12
C GLY A 12 47.74 -10.34 -15.19
N LYS A 13 47.08 -9.85 -16.26
CA LYS A 13 45.63 -9.98 -16.46
C LYS A 13 45.09 -11.42 -16.31
N HIS A 14 45.78 -12.41 -16.86
CA HIS A 14 45.37 -13.82 -16.73
C HIS A 14 45.45 -14.33 -15.29
N ALA A 15 46.45 -13.89 -14.52
CA ALA A 15 46.56 -14.28 -13.11
C ALA A 15 45.42 -13.69 -12.26
N ILE A 16 44.92 -12.50 -12.63
CA ILE A 16 43.73 -11.90 -11.99
C ILE A 16 42.46 -12.66 -12.42
N ALA A 17 42.32 -13.00 -13.70
CA ALA A 17 41.20 -13.82 -14.18
C ALA A 17 41.15 -15.18 -13.46
N GLU A 18 42.27 -15.87 -13.36
CA GLU A 18 42.40 -17.14 -12.62
C GLU A 18 42.01 -16.98 -11.14
N TYR A 19 42.47 -15.90 -10.49
CA TYR A 19 42.09 -15.61 -9.11
C TYR A 19 40.57 -15.42 -8.96
N LEU A 20 39.93 -14.64 -9.84
CA LEU A 20 38.49 -14.40 -9.84
C LEU A 20 37.70 -15.70 -10.06
N ILE A 21 38.17 -16.57 -10.95
CA ILE A 21 37.53 -17.86 -11.23
C ILE A 21 37.64 -18.78 -10.01
N GLN A 22 38.84 -18.96 -9.47
CA GLN A 22 39.09 -19.92 -8.39
C GLN A 22 38.54 -19.48 -7.03
N ASN A 23 38.51 -18.17 -6.75
CA ASN A 23 38.23 -17.65 -5.41
C ASN A 23 36.92 -16.84 -5.33
N GLN A 24 36.38 -16.36 -6.45
CA GLN A 24 35.19 -15.50 -6.47
C GLN A 24 34.07 -16.02 -7.39
N GLY A 25 34.20 -17.24 -7.93
CA GLY A 25 33.15 -17.93 -8.69
C GLY A 25 32.87 -17.32 -10.06
N PHE A 26 33.84 -16.63 -10.66
CA PHE A 26 33.72 -16.11 -12.02
C PHE A 26 33.91 -17.20 -13.07
N GLN A 27 33.32 -17.02 -14.24
CA GLN A 27 33.54 -17.85 -15.42
C GLN A 27 34.17 -17.02 -16.56
N LEU A 28 35.09 -17.64 -17.30
CA LEU A 28 35.83 -16.98 -18.38
C LEU A 28 35.02 -16.96 -19.69
N LEU A 29 34.88 -15.78 -20.29
CA LEU A 29 34.33 -15.58 -21.64
C LEU A 29 35.45 -15.17 -22.61
N GLU A 30 35.56 -15.86 -23.75
CA GLU A 30 36.61 -15.63 -24.75
C GLU A 30 36.05 -15.27 -26.14
N LEU A 31 36.82 -14.48 -26.91
CA LEU A 31 36.56 -14.18 -28.31
C LEU A 31 37.42 -15.02 -29.26
N ALA A 32 36.79 -15.73 -30.19
CA ALA A 32 37.45 -16.58 -31.18
C ALA A 32 38.38 -15.80 -32.13
N GLY A 33 38.10 -14.51 -32.36
CA GLY A 33 38.80 -13.64 -33.32
C GLY A 33 40.26 -13.31 -32.98
N ASN A 34 40.71 -13.50 -31.74
CA ASN A 34 42.12 -13.27 -31.35
C ASN A 34 43.10 -14.32 -31.93
N ARG A 35 42.60 -15.31 -32.69
CA ARG A 35 43.44 -16.22 -33.49
C ARG A 35 43.74 -15.72 -34.91
N GLN A 36 43.06 -14.70 -35.42
CA GLN A 36 43.02 -14.43 -36.88
C GLN A 36 43.44 -13.02 -37.36
N SER A 37 43.87 -12.08 -36.51
CA SER A 37 44.60 -10.89 -37.00
C SER A 37 46.08 -11.23 -37.25
N GLN A 38 46.32 -12.09 -38.25
CA GLN A 38 47.62 -12.69 -38.59
C GLN A 38 48.12 -12.27 -39.98
N SER A 39 48.37 -10.98 -40.24
CA SER A 39 49.02 -10.64 -41.53
C SER A 39 50.10 -9.57 -41.51
N GLU A 40 50.37 -8.85 -40.40
CA GLU A 40 51.46 -7.85 -40.38
C GLU A 40 52.24 -7.78 -39.05
N GLU A 41 52.36 -8.88 -38.29
CA GLU A 41 53.27 -8.94 -37.11
C GLU A 41 54.58 -9.67 -37.46
N PRO A 42 55.75 -9.19 -36.99
CA PRO A 42 57.06 -9.75 -37.33
C PRO A 42 57.20 -11.23 -36.90
N GLU A 43 57.91 -12.02 -37.72
CA GLU A 43 58.02 -13.49 -37.66
C GLU A 43 58.35 -14.11 -36.28
N ASP A 44 58.88 -13.33 -35.33
CA ASP A 44 59.19 -13.76 -33.95
C ASP A 44 57.94 -13.96 -33.07
N GLU A 45 56.84 -13.23 -33.29
CA GLU A 45 55.60 -13.34 -32.49
C GLU A 45 54.76 -14.59 -32.85
N LEU A 46 54.82 -15.02 -34.12
CA LEU A 46 54.12 -16.19 -34.64
C LEU A 46 54.60 -17.50 -34.01
N ARG A 47 55.89 -17.60 -33.64
CA ARG A 47 56.46 -18.80 -32.97
C ARG A 47 55.95 -18.99 -31.54
N LEU A 48 55.60 -17.92 -30.83
CA LEU A 48 55.03 -17.99 -29.47
C LEU A 48 53.53 -18.31 -29.48
N LYS A 49 52.76 -17.81 -30.47
CA LYS A 49 51.31 -18.05 -30.60
C LYS A 49 50.98 -19.46 -31.14
N ALA A 50 51.78 -20.00 -32.07
CA ALA A 50 51.52 -21.32 -32.68
C ALA A 50 51.60 -22.52 -31.70
N SER A 51 52.25 -22.36 -30.54
CA SER A 51 52.46 -23.43 -29.56
C SER A 51 51.48 -23.42 -28.37
N GLU A 52 50.57 -22.44 -28.27
CA GLU A 52 49.56 -22.38 -27.20
C GLU A 52 48.43 -23.40 -27.36
N ILE A 53 48.29 -24.03 -28.53
CA ILE A 53 47.16 -24.94 -28.83
C ILE A 53 47.38 -26.38 -28.29
N LYS A 54 48.54 -26.71 -27.73
CA LYS A 54 48.80 -28.07 -27.21
C LYS A 54 49.47 -28.09 -25.82
N LYS A 55 48.71 -27.72 -24.79
CA LYS A 55 48.83 -28.35 -23.46
C LYS A 55 47.50 -28.19 -22.71
N LYS A 56 46.95 -29.32 -22.26
CA LYS A 56 45.80 -29.42 -21.34
C LYS A 56 46.17 -28.73 -20.03
N ASP A 57 45.72 -27.49 -19.85
CA ASP A 57 45.51 -26.91 -18.53
C ASP A 57 44.02 -27.08 -18.17
N SER A 58 43.73 -27.33 -16.90
CA SER A 58 42.50 -27.97 -16.38
C SER A 58 41.21 -27.14 -16.43
N HIS A 59 41.17 -26.05 -17.19
CA HIS A 59 39.96 -25.26 -17.43
C HIS A 59 39.90 -24.82 -18.89
N SER A 60 39.36 -25.68 -19.75
CA SER A 60 38.87 -25.25 -21.06
C SER A 60 37.75 -24.23 -20.86
N PRO A 61 37.75 -23.09 -21.57
CA PRO A 61 36.72 -22.07 -21.46
C PRO A 61 35.35 -22.70 -21.78
N GLU A 62 34.37 -22.55 -20.88
CA GLU A 62 33.02 -23.07 -21.11
C GLU A 62 32.31 -22.33 -22.26
N HIS A 63 32.70 -21.08 -22.53
CA HIS A 63 31.99 -20.19 -23.46
C HIS A 63 32.95 -19.35 -24.33
N THR A 64 32.98 -19.65 -25.63
CA THR A 64 33.72 -18.89 -26.67
C THR A 64 32.74 -18.30 -27.69
N PHE A 65 32.97 -17.05 -28.09
CA PHE A 65 32.07 -16.29 -28.98
C PHE A 65 32.79 -15.80 -30.24
N GLN A 66 32.07 -15.57 -31.33
CA GLN A 66 32.67 -15.16 -32.61
C GLN A 66 33.06 -13.68 -32.63
N ASP A 67 32.29 -12.84 -31.94
CA ASP A 67 32.49 -11.40 -31.88
C ASP A 67 32.09 -10.84 -30.50
N ALA A 68 32.50 -9.60 -30.22
CA ALA A 68 32.20 -8.92 -28.96
C ALA A 68 30.68 -8.74 -28.72
N GLU A 69 29.89 -8.69 -29.79
CA GLU A 69 28.44 -8.46 -29.71
C GLU A 69 27.70 -9.69 -29.18
N SER A 70 28.01 -10.87 -29.72
CA SER A 70 27.48 -12.15 -29.26
C SER A 70 27.91 -12.49 -27.83
N LEU A 71 29.16 -12.16 -27.45
CA LEU A 71 29.60 -12.26 -26.05
C LEU A 71 28.77 -11.35 -25.14
N LEU A 72 28.58 -10.09 -25.54
CA LEU A 72 27.84 -9.12 -24.75
C LEU A 72 26.35 -9.48 -24.63
N ASP A 73 25.72 -9.97 -25.70
CA ASP A 73 24.33 -10.45 -25.69
C ASP A 73 24.15 -11.62 -24.72
N PHE A 74 25.07 -12.59 -24.76
CA PHE A 74 25.11 -13.70 -23.82
C PHE A 74 25.21 -13.24 -22.36
N ALA A 75 26.19 -12.38 -22.06
CA ALA A 75 26.36 -11.82 -20.71
C ALA A 75 25.16 -10.96 -20.29
N THR A 76 24.50 -10.26 -21.22
CA THR A 76 23.31 -9.44 -20.94
C THR A 76 22.11 -10.30 -20.53
N LYS A 77 21.88 -11.43 -21.22
CA LYS A 77 20.80 -12.38 -20.87
C LYS A 77 21.04 -13.06 -19.51
N ARG A 78 22.29 -13.08 -19.05
CA ARG A 78 22.74 -13.72 -17.80
C ARG A 78 23.46 -12.72 -16.89
N TRP A 79 22.95 -11.50 -16.83
CA TRP A 79 23.64 -10.40 -16.17
C TRP A 79 23.83 -10.60 -14.66
N GLN A 80 23.04 -11.48 -14.03
CA GLN A 80 23.15 -11.88 -12.62
C GLN A 80 24.30 -12.87 -12.36
N GLU A 81 24.83 -13.53 -13.38
CA GLU A 81 25.96 -14.45 -13.26
C GLU A 81 27.31 -13.69 -13.29
N ARG A 82 28.40 -14.35 -12.89
CA ARG A 82 29.74 -13.73 -12.72
C ARG A 82 30.67 -14.07 -13.88
N TRP A 83 30.99 -13.09 -14.70
CA TRP A 83 31.74 -13.25 -15.94
C TRP A 83 33.04 -12.43 -15.93
N VAL A 84 34.12 -12.98 -16.47
CA VAL A 84 35.38 -12.27 -16.68
C VAL A 84 35.87 -12.48 -18.11
N THR A 85 36.43 -11.45 -18.73
CA THR A 85 37.08 -11.54 -20.03
C THR A 85 38.40 -10.77 -20.06
N THR A 86 39.39 -11.30 -20.78
CA THR A 86 40.68 -10.64 -21.03
C THR A 86 40.80 -10.08 -22.46
N ASP A 87 39.73 -10.22 -23.26
CA ASP A 87 39.68 -9.93 -24.70
C ASP A 87 39.13 -8.53 -25.00
N ILE A 88 39.59 -7.53 -24.26
CA ILE A 88 39.35 -6.11 -24.57
C ILE A 88 40.42 -5.64 -25.57
N ALA A 89 40.14 -5.81 -26.87
CA ALA A 89 41.13 -5.65 -27.94
C ALA A 89 41.34 -4.20 -28.40
N ASP A 90 40.29 -3.37 -28.39
CA ASP A 90 40.23 -1.99 -28.90
C ASP A 90 39.13 -1.15 -28.20
N ALA A 91 39.07 0.16 -28.48
CA ALA A 91 38.03 1.06 -27.94
C ALA A 91 36.61 0.68 -28.37
N ASN A 92 36.40 0.14 -29.58
CA ASN A 92 35.05 -0.19 -30.05
C ASN A 92 34.42 -1.31 -29.20
N VAL A 93 35.22 -2.32 -28.83
CA VAL A 93 34.79 -3.37 -27.91
C VAL A 93 34.51 -2.79 -26.52
N LEU A 94 35.40 -1.91 -26.03
CA LEU A 94 35.26 -1.29 -24.74
C LEU A 94 34.01 -0.40 -24.63
N ASP A 95 33.79 0.50 -25.59
CA ASP A 95 32.66 1.42 -25.63
C ASP A 95 31.33 0.65 -25.62
N ARG A 96 31.25 -0.45 -26.38
CA ARG A 96 30.07 -1.34 -26.38
C ARG A 96 29.79 -1.93 -25.00
N PHE A 97 30.84 -2.33 -24.28
CA PHE A 97 30.70 -2.97 -22.97
C PHE A 97 30.39 -1.92 -21.88
N LEU A 98 30.97 -0.72 -21.97
CA LEU A 98 30.72 0.40 -21.06
C LEU A 98 29.27 0.89 -21.07
N LEU A 99 28.51 0.65 -22.16
CA LEU A 99 27.07 0.95 -22.20
C LEU A 99 26.22 0.05 -21.29
N ARG A 100 26.80 -1.02 -20.70
CA ARG A 100 26.07 -1.94 -19.84
C ARG A 100 26.31 -1.63 -18.35
N PRO A 101 25.23 -1.51 -17.54
CA PRO A 101 25.35 -1.15 -16.13
C PRO A 101 25.99 -2.23 -15.25
N PHE A 102 26.21 -3.44 -15.79
CA PHE A 102 26.83 -4.56 -15.08
C PHE A 102 28.29 -4.82 -15.49
N PHE A 103 28.88 -3.95 -16.33
CA PHE A 103 30.25 -4.08 -16.80
C PHE A 103 31.23 -3.24 -15.98
N LEU A 104 32.37 -3.83 -15.61
CA LEU A 104 33.48 -3.17 -14.92
C LEU A 104 34.78 -3.38 -15.69
N LEU A 105 35.44 -2.31 -16.11
CA LEU A 105 36.79 -2.36 -16.68
C LEU A 105 37.85 -2.27 -15.58
N VAL A 106 38.78 -3.22 -15.56
CA VAL A 106 39.95 -3.21 -14.66
C VAL A 106 41.23 -3.16 -15.50
N SER A 107 41.98 -2.08 -15.32
CA SER A 107 43.31 -1.92 -15.91
C SER A 107 44.37 -2.55 -15.00
N VAL A 108 45.20 -3.41 -15.58
CA VAL A 108 46.24 -4.16 -14.87
C VAL A 108 47.59 -3.72 -15.39
N ASP A 109 48.48 -3.33 -14.47
CA ASP A 109 49.85 -2.94 -14.83
C ASP A 109 50.89 -3.48 -13.82
N ALA A 110 52.14 -3.55 -14.27
CA ALA A 110 53.29 -3.91 -13.48
C ALA A 110 54.55 -3.22 -14.04
N PRO A 111 55.60 -3.00 -13.22
CA PRO A 111 56.86 -2.42 -13.71
C PRO A 111 57.39 -3.16 -14.95
N VAL A 112 57.82 -2.41 -15.96
CA VAL A 112 58.27 -2.94 -17.26
C VAL A 112 59.33 -4.04 -17.10
N SER A 113 60.28 -3.85 -16.18
CA SER A 113 61.32 -4.85 -15.87
C SER A 113 60.75 -6.18 -15.37
N LEU A 114 59.69 -6.15 -14.57
CA LEU A 114 58.99 -7.34 -14.09
C LEU A 114 58.17 -8.00 -15.22
N ARG A 115 57.55 -7.20 -16.09
CA ARG A 115 56.81 -7.68 -17.26
C ARG A 115 57.73 -8.37 -18.26
N TRP A 116 58.90 -7.79 -18.53
CA TRP A 116 59.95 -8.40 -19.34
C TRP A 116 60.44 -9.70 -18.72
N LYS A 117 60.73 -9.74 -17.40
CA LYS A 117 61.14 -10.97 -16.72
C LYS A 117 60.09 -12.08 -16.85
N ARG A 118 58.81 -11.76 -16.67
CA ARG A 118 57.69 -12.71 -16.88
C ARG A 118 57.61 -13.21 -18.31
N PHE A 119 57.87 -12.34 -19.29
CA PHE A 119 57.93 -12.69 -20.71
C PHE A 119 59.12 -13.61 -21.00
N ALA A 120 60.30 -13.28 -20.48
CA ALA A 120 61.51 -14.08 -20.62
C ALA A 120 61.35 -15.48 -19.99
N ASP A 121 60.81 -15.55 -18.78
CA ASP A 121 60.47 -16.81 -18.10
C ASP A 121 59.47 -17.65 -18.90
N ARG A 122 58.58 -17.03 -19.68
CA ARG A 122 57.65 -17.73 -20.58
C ARG A 122 58.36 -18.25 -21.83
N CYS A 123 59.25 -17.46 -22.43
CA CYS A 123 60.08 -17.89 -23.56
C CYS A 123 60.98 -19.08 -23.18
N TRP A 124 61.69 -19.00 -22.05
CA TRP A 124 62.55 -20.08 -21.57
C TRP A 124 61.78 -21.37 -21.29
N ARG A 125 60.59 -21.28 -20.68
CA ARG A 125 59.70 -22.45 -20.49
C ARG A 125 59.26 -23.09 -21.81
N ARG A 126 59.29 -22.35 -22.91
CA ARG A 126 58.96 -22.80 -24.27
C ARG A 126 60.19 -23.05 -25.14
N GLN A 127 61.39 -23.01 -24.57
CA GLN A 127 62.66 -23.18 -25.29
C GLN A 127 62.85 -22.15 -26.44
N LEU A 128 62.42 -20.92 -26.21
CA LEU A 128 62.59 -19.79 -27.12
C LEU A 128 63.53 -18.76 -26.48
N ASP A 129 64.32 -18.08 -27.32
CA ASP A 129 65.16 -16.98 -26.87
C ASP A 129 64.31 -15.72 -26.64
N PRO A 130 64.37 -15.11 -25.45
CA PRO A 130 63.62 -13.88 -25.17
C PRO A 130 64.25 -12.67 -25.86
N PRO A 131 63.45 -11.66 -26.24
CA PRO A 131 63.97 -10.38 -26.71
C PRO A 131 64.77 -9.70 -25.59
N ASP A 132 65.72 -8.83 -25.95
CA ASP A 132 66.29 -7.90 -24.99
C ASP A 132 65.23 -6.92 -24.46
N LEU A 133 65.59 -6.20 -23.40
CA LEU A 133 64.66 -5.28 -22.74
C LEU A 133 64.23 -4.12 -23.66
N GLU A 134 65.12 -3.65 -24.54
CA GLU A 134 64.85 -2.55 -25.46
C GLU A 134 63.79 -2.95 -26.50
N LYS A 135 63.96 -4.11 -27.14
CA LYS A 135 62.98 -4.67 -28.08
C LYS A 135 61.64 -4.95 -27.39
N PHE A 136 61.64 -5.42 -26.14
CA PHE A 136 60.41 -5.61 -25.37
C PHE A 136 59.71 -4.31 -25.01
N VAL A 137 60.44 -3.24 -24.70
CA VAL A 137 59.88 -1.90 -24.46
C VAL A 137 59.17 -1.40 -25.70
N LEU A 138 59.81 -1.50 -26.88
CA LEU A 138 59.20 -1.09 -28.15
C LEU A 138 57.93 -1.90 -28.46
N TRP A 139 57.95 -3.22 -28.25
CA TRP A 139 56.76 -4.06 -28.40
C TRP A 139 55.65 -3.68 -27.42
N ASN A 140 56.02 -3.37 -26.17
CA ASN A 140 55.07 -2.90 -25.19
C ASN A 140 54.46 -1.56 -25.60
N ASP A 141 55.26 -0.61 -26.05
CA ASP A 141 54.78 0.71 -26.44
C ASP A 141 53.84 0.62 -27.65
N HIS A 142 54.19 -0.18 -28.65
CA HIS A 142 53.28 -0.49 -29.76
C HIS A 142 51.97 -1.12 -29.26
N ASN A 143 52.02 -2.07 -28.33
CA ASN A 143 50.84 -2.69 -27.75
C ASN A 143 49.96 -1.72 -26.93
N LEU A 144 50.59 -0.72 -26.31
CA LEU A 144 49.95 0.22 -25.40
C LEU A 144 49.43 1.50 -26.08
N TYR A 145 50.14 2.01 -27.07
CA TYR A 145 49.97 3.36 -27.60
C TYR A 145 49.57 3.42 -29.07
N GLU A 146 49.78 2.36 -29.86
CA GLU A 146 49.20 2.30 -31.22
C GLU A 146 47.74 1.83 -31.23
N LYS A 147 47.25 1.28 -30.11
CA LYS A 147 45.84 0.94 -29.95
C LYS A 147 45.09 2.16 -29.39
N ASP A 148 44.02 2.58 -30.07
CA ASP A 148 43.04 3.56 -29.57
C ASP A 148 42.32 2.97 -28.34
N ILE A 149 42.96 2.96 -27.18
CA ILE A 149 42.33 2.57 -25.91
C ILE A 149 42.65 3.69 -24.91
N GLY A 150 41.69 4.59 -24.69
CA GLY A 150 41.80 5.64 -23.67
C GLY A 150 41.98 5.01 -22.27
N ARG A 151 43.04 5.41 -21.55
CA ARG A 151 43.36 4.85 -20.22
C ARG A 151 43.20 5.89 -19.12
N VAL A 152 42.42 5.54 -18.11
CA VAL A 152 42.39 6.22 -16.80
C VAL A 152 43.16 5.36 -15.79
N TYR A 153 44.05 5.98 -15.01
CA TYR A 153 44.98 5.29 -14.11
C TYR A 153 44.47 5.30 -12.66
N LEU A 154 44.52 4.15 -11.99
CA LEU A 154 44.50 4.02 -10.54
C LEU A 154 45.66 3.11 -10.14
N THR A 155 46.61 3.62 -9.35
CA THR A 155 47.78 2.87 -8.89
C THR A 155 47.68 2.55 -7.40
N ASP A 156 47.75 1.26 -7.06
CA ASP A 156 48.11 0.81 -5.71
C ASP A 156 49.20 -0.28 -5.81
N LYS A 157 50.16 -0.28 -4.88
CA LYS A 157 51.38 -1.12 -4.91
C LYS A 157 51.44 -2.02 -3.69
N ALA A 158 51.01 -3.28 -3.81
CA ALA A 158 51.38 -4.36 -2.87
C ALA A 158 51.19 -5.76 -3.50
N GLN A 159 51.54 -6.83 -2.77
CA GLN A 159 51.44 -8.24 -3.18
C GLN A 159 50.07 -8.56 -3.80
N LEU A 160 50.07 -8.97 -5.08
CA LEU A 160 48.89 -9.09 -5.95
C LEU A 160 47.67 -9.73 -5.28
N HIS A 161 47.81 -10.91 -4.66
CA HIS A 161 46.67 -11.61 -4.05
C HIS A 161 46.13 -10.94 -2.77
N SER A 162 47.00 -10.33 -1.95
CA SER A 162 46.56 -9.59 -0.77
C SER A 162 45.80 -8.32 -1.19
N SER A 163 46.29 -7.63 -2.21
CA SER A 163 45.63 -6.44 -2.77
C SER A 163 44.29 -6.77 -3.42
N LEU A 164 44.19 -7.89 -4.16
CA LEU A 164 42.93 -8.35 -4.76
C LEU A 164 41.86 -8.68 -3.70
N LYS A 165 42.26 -9.24 -2.56
CA LYS A 165 41.34 -9.49 -1.43
C LYS A 165 40.83 -8.18 -0.81
N THR A 166 41.68 -7.16 -0.67
CA THR A 166 41.28 -5.85 -0.14
C THR A 166 40.44 -5.05 -1.14
N LEU A 167 40.72 -5.19 -2.44
CA LEU A 167 39.99 -4.50 -3.50
C LEU A 167 38.56 -5.04 -3.68
N ASP A 168 38.30 -6.28 -3.31
CA ASP A 168 37.01 -6.97 -3.47
C ASP A 168 36.31 -6.64 -4.79
N LEU A 169 36.91 -7.09 -5.90
CA LEU A 169 36.44 -6.79 -7.24
C LEU A 169 35.02 -7.34 -7.54
N ALA A 170 34.50 -8.23 -6.69
CA ALA A 170 33.16 -8.80 -6.81
C ALA A 170 32.08 -7.98 -6.09
N ASP A 171 32.43 -6.87 -5.43
CA ASP A 171 31.45 -6.02 -4.75
C ASP A 171 30.49 -5.34 -5.76
N GLU A 172 29.23 -5.76 -5.74
CA GLU A 172 28.19 -5.28 -6.64
C GLU A 172 27.82 -3.81 -6.43
N GLN A 173 28.14 -3.24 -5.26
CA GLN A 173 27.93 -1.81 -4.97
C GLN A 173 28.76 -0.91 -5.91
N ARG A 174 29.81 -1.45 -6.53
CA ARG A 174 30.63 -0.76 -7.54
C ARG A 174 29.89 -0.52 -8.86
N LEU A 175 28.91 -1.39 -9.18
CA LEU A 175 28.08 -1.28 -10.38
C LEU A 175 26.83 -0.44 -10.12
N ARG A 176 26.24 -0.62 -8.93
CA ARG A 176 25.08 0.14 -8.49
C ARG A 176 25.28 0.51 -7.01
N PRO A 177 25.66 1.75 -6.70
CA PRO A 177 25.85 2.15 -5.31
C PRO A 177 24.53 2.01 -4.54
N SER A 178 24.65 1.70 -3.25
CA SER A 178 23.52 1.83 -2.32
C SER A 178 23.06 3.29 -2.26
N TRP A 179 21.87 3.54 -1.73
CA TRP A 179 21.38 4.90 -1.54
C TRP A 179 22.36 5.73 -0.68
N ASP A 180 22.85 5.17 0.42
CA ASP A 180 23.80 5.85 1.29
C ASP A 180 25.09 6.18 0.55
N GLN A 181 25.64 5.24 -0.21
CA GLN A 181 26.86 5.46 -0.97
C GLN A 181 26.66 6.53 -2.06
N TYR A 182 25.52 6.51 -2.75
CA TYR A 182 25.17 7.51 -3.75
C TYR A 182 25.06 8.91 -3.12
N PHE A 183 24.33 9.05 -2.02
CA PHE A 183 24.15 10.36 -1.36
C PHE A 183 25.41 10.85 -0.67
N MET A 184 26.25 9.96 -0.12
CA MET A 184 27.57 10.31 0.38
C MET A 184 28.51 10.76 -0.74
N GLN A 185 28.48 10.14 -1.92
CA GLN A 185 29.24 10.62 -3.08
C GLN A 185 28.78 12.01 -3.54
N LEU A 186 27.47 12.28 -3.50
CA LEU A 186 26.93 13.61 -3.77
C LEU A 186 27.35 14.64 -2.71
N ALA A 187 27.41 14.26 -1.43
CA ALA A 187 27.94 15.12 -0.37
C ALA A 187 29.42 15.44 -0.62
N SER A 188 30.24 14.44 -0.91
CA SER A 188 31.65 14.63 -1.27
C SER A 188 31.84 15.48 -2.53
N LEU A 189 30.96 15.35 -3.53
CA LEU A 189 30.96 16.22 -4.71
C LEU A 189 30.59 17.67 -4.35
N ALA A 190 29.57 17.87 -3.52
CA ALA A 190 29.20 19.19 -3.02
C ALA A 190 30.35 19.83 -2.22
N ALA A 191 31.10 19.04 -1.45
CA ALA A 191 32.26 19.51 -0.70
C ALA A 191 33.35 20.14 -1.59
N GLN A 192 33.48 19.69 -2.85
CA GLN A 192 34.42 20.28 -3.81
C GLN A 192 34.08 21.73 -4.17
N ARG A 193 32.84 22.18 -3.93
CA ARG A 193 32.41 23.57 -4.10
C ARG A 193 32.73 24.46 -2.89
N SER A 194 33.19 23.89 -1.79
CA SER A 194 33.60 24.62 -0.58
C SER A 194 34.65 25.68 -0.89
N ASN A 195 34.41 26.89 -0.38
CA ASN A 195 35.37 27.99 -0.43
C ASN A 195 36.09 28.22 0.92
N CYS A 196 35.79 27.41 1.94
CA CYS A 196 36.42 27.49 3.25
C CYS A 196 37.88 27.05 3.20
N MET A 197 38.76 27.82 3.84
CA MET A 197 40.19 27.54 3.88
C MET A 197 40.61 26.54 4.97
N LYS A 198 39.70 26.14 5.87
CA LYS A 198 40.02 25.25 7.00
C LYS A 198 39.67 23.80 6.77
N ARG A 199 38.53 23.52 6.14
CA ARG A 199 38.07 22.16 5.82
C ARG A 199 37.12 22.24 4.63
N ARG A 200 37.02 21.17 3.85
CA ARG A 200 36.01 21.00 2.81
C ARG A 200 34.98 20.00 3.32
N VAL A 201 33.74 20.44 3.47
CA VAL A 201 32.63 19.61 3.94
C VAL A 201 31.45 19.87 3.02
N GLY A 202 30.82 18.80 2.56
CA GLY A 202 29.56 18.82 1.85
C GLY A 202 28.46 18.11 2.63
N CYS A 203 27.23 18.43 2.26
CA CYS A 203 26.01 17.92 2.86
C CYS A 203 24.93 17.78 1.79
N VAL A 204 24.10 16.74 1.88
CA VAL A 204 22.95 16.50 1.02
C VAL A 204 21.77 16.13 1.91
N LEU A 205 20.63 16.78 1.67
CA LEU A 205 19.37 16.46 2.32
C LEU A 205 18.49 15.66 1.36
N VAL A 206 17.91 14.56 1.84
CA VAL A 206 17.19 13.58 1.03
C VAL A 206 15.84 13.25 1.66
N ARG A 207 14.83 13.01 0.82
CA ARG A 207 13.55 12.37 1.21
C ARG A 207 13.05 11.50 0.07
N GLU A 208 12.50 10.33 0.38
CA GLU A 208 11.98 9.39 -0.64
C GLU A 208 13.00 9.10 -1.75
N SER A 209 14.27 8.93 -1.37
CA SER A 209 15.40 8.74 -2.30
C SER A 209 15.59 9.88 -3.33
N ARG A 210 15.13 11.09 -3.02
CA ARG A 210 15.31 12.31 -3.83
C ARG A 210 16.03 13.39 -3.06
N VAL A 211 16.98 14.05 -3.72
CA VAL A 211 17.71 15.20 -3.14
C VAL A 211 16.75 16.40 -3.01
N ILE A 212 16.59 16.91 -1.80
CA ILE A 212 15.85 18.13 -1.50
C ILE A 212 16.76 19.35 -1.69
N SER A 213 17.95 19.30 -1.10
CA SER A 213 18.93 20.39 -1.14
C SER A 213 20.34 19.85 -0.97
N THR A 214 21.32 20.67 -1.37
CA THR A 214 22.74 20.41 -1.15
C THR A 214 23.35 21.60 -0.41
N GLY A 215 24.29 21.34 0.47
CA GLY A 215 25.05 22.35 1.18
C GLY A 215 26.54 22.06 1.12
N TYR A 216 27.34 23.12 1.16
CA TYR A 216 28.79 23.04 1.34
C TYR A 216 29.22 24.18 2.23
N ASN A 217 30.30 23.99 2.98
CA ASN A 217 30.75 25.03 3.89
C ASN A 217 31.38 26.22 3.12
N GLY A 218 30.96 27.44 3.46
CA GLY A 218 31.41 28.64 2.76
C GLY A 218 30.83 29.93 3.28
N THR A 219 31.36 31.06 2.80
CA THR A 219 30.89 32.40 3.15
C THR A 219 29.48 32.68 2.61
N PRO A 220 28.65 33.45 3.34
CA PRO A 220 27.33 33.88 2.90
C PRO A 220 27.32 34.55 1.53
N ARG A 221 26.15 34.53 0.90
CA ARG A 221 25.91 35.18 -0.39
C ARG A 221 26.32 36.65 -0.33
N HIS A 222 26.89 37.15 -1.43
CA HIS A 222 27.35 38.53 -1.60
C HIS A 222 28.54 38.97 -0.71
N LEU A 223 29.13 38.07 0.09
CA LEU A 223 30.40 38.34 0.77
C LEU A 223 31.57 37.78 -0.04
N GLN A 224 32.75 38.37 0.14
CA GLN A 224 33.98 37.86 -0.45
C GLN A 224 34.25 36.44 0.05
N ASN A 225 34.64 35.55 -0.87
CA ASN A 225 34.85 34.14 -0.51
C ASN A 225 36.01 33.98 0.46
N CYS A 226 35.96 32.95 1.31
CA CYS A 226 37.02 32.71 2.28
C CYS A 226 38.38 32.44 1.58
N ASN A 227 38.39 31.73 0.45
CA ASN A 227 39.57 31.53 -0.40
C ASN A 227 40.06 32.78 -1.15
N GLN A 228 39.32 33.87 -1.06
CA GLN A 228 39.71 35.20 -1.55
C GLN A 228 40.07 36.14 -0.39
N GLY A 229 40.18 35.65 0.85
CA GLY A 229 40.49 36.47 2.02
C GLY A 229 39.27 36.98 2.80
N GLY A 230 38.05 36.62 2.42
CA GLY A 230 36.82 37.17 3.01
C GLY A 230 36.50 36.74 4.44
N CYS A 231 37.23 35.78 5.01
CA CYS A 231 37.08 35.39 6.42
C CYS A 231 38.40 35.59 7.19
N PRO A 232 38.51 36.60 8.07
CA PRO A 232 39.74 36.89 8.80
C PRO A 232 40.23 35.71 9.64
N ARG A 233 39.31 35.00 10.33
CA ARG A 233 39.64 33.83 11.15
C ARG A 233 40.23 32.68 10.32
N CYS A 234 39.62 32.38 9.18
CA CYS A 234 40.08 31.27 8.35
C CYS A 234 41.43 31.58 7.66
N ASN A 235 41.71 32.86 7.38
CA ASN A 235 42.94 33.30 6.70
C ASN A 235 44.11 33.64 7.65
N ARG A 236 43.91 33.64 8.98
CA ARG A 236 44.96 33.91 9.99
C ARG A 236 45.85 32.72 10.36
N GLY A 237 45.62 31.54 9.79
CA GLY A 237 46.45 30.36 10.07
C GLY A 237 46.19 29.66 11.41
N ASP A 238 45.21 30.12 12.20
CA ASP A 238 44.86 29.53 13.51
C ASP A 238 44.46 28.04 13.42
N GLY A 239 44.69 27.26 14.49
CA GLY A 239 44.29 25.85 14.55
C GLY A 239 42.78 25.63 14.35
N GLY A 240 42.40 24.44 13.85
CA GLY A 240 41.00 24.02 13.81
C GLY A 240 40.33 24.12 15.20
N GLY A 241 39.08 24.56 15.25
CA GLY A 241 38.34 24.72 16.52
C GLY A 241 38.61 26.02 17.31
N VAL A 242 39.61 26.83 16.95
CA VAL A 242 39.89 28.11 17.64
C VAL A 242 39.03 29.25 17.07
N GLY A 243 38.42 30.07 17.94
CA GLY A 243 37.71 31.29 17.57
C GLY A 243 36.46 31.10 16.71
N LEU A 244 35.73 29.99 16.87
CA LEU A 244 34.59 29.60 16.02
C LEU A 244 33.50 30.68 15.91
N SER A 245 33.24 31.43 16.98
CA SER A 245 32.28 32.55 17.00
C SER A 245 32.65 33.72 16.06
N THR A 246 33.89 33.79 15.59
CA THR A 246 34.37 34.81 14.66
C THR A 246 34.47 34.29 13.21
N CYS A 247 34.06 33.04 12.97
CA CYS A 247 34.03 32.47 11.63
C CYS A 247 32.82 33.00 10.87
N LEU A 248 33.06 33.51 9.64
CA LEU A 248 32.01 33.97 8.75
C LEU A 248 31.48 32.86 7.83
N CYS A 249 32.04 31.65 7.88
CA CYS A 249 31.60 30.54 7.04
C CYS A 249 30.41 29.84 7.68
N LEU A 250 29.34 29.62 6.90
CA LEU A 250 28.27 28.70 7.25
C LEU A 250 28.75 27.27 7.01
N HIS A 251 28.34 26.35 7.88
CA HIS A 251 28.63 24.93 7.73
C HIS A 251 27.76 24.31 6.63
N ALA A 252 28.17 23.13 6.14
CA ALA A 252 27.50 22.49 5.02
C ALA A 252 26.06 22.10 5.38
N GLU A 253 25.86 21.60 6.58
CA GLU A 253 24.59 21.25 7.20
C GLU A 253 23.67 22.47 7.29
N GLU A 254 24.19 23.60 7.79
CA GLU A 254 23.43 24.84 7.89
C GLU A 254 22.97 25.34 6.52
N ASN A 255 23.87 25.32 5.53
CA ASN A 255 23.52 25.72 4.17
C ASN A 255 22.47 24.79 3.55
N ALA A 256 22.60 23.47 3.72
CA ALA A 256 21.61 22.51 3.22
C ALA A 256 20.22 22.75 3.84
N LEU A 257 20.16 22.98 5.15
CA LEU A 257 18.92 23.25 5.87
C LEU A 257 18.27 24.59 5.45
N LEU A 258 19.07 25.64 5.28
CA LEU A 258 18.59 26.96 4.86
C LEU A 258 18.02 26.95 3.43
N GLU A 259 18.65 26.23 2.51
CA GLU A 259 18.17 26.12 1.11
C GLU A 259 16.88 25.28 1.01
N ALA A 260 16.74 24.24 1.83
CA ALA A 260 15.51 23.43 1.87
C ALA A 260 14.33 24.26 2.39
N GLY A 261 14.52 24.98 3.49
CA GLY A 261 13.45 25.66 4.22
C GLY A 261 12.51 24.67 4.91
N ARG A 262 11.82 25.13 5.97
CA ARG A 262 11.05 24.26 6.88
C ARG A 262 9.96 23.44 6.18
N GLU A 263 9.29 23.99 5.17
CA GLU A 263 8.16 23.31 4.50
C GLU A 263 8.56 22.06 3.69
N ARG A 264 9.82 22.02 3.22
CA ARG A 264 10.35 20.90 2.44
C ARG A 264 10.94 19.80 3.32
N ILE A 265 11.30 20.12 4.55
CA ILE A 265 11.77 19.17 5.56
C ILE A 265 10.53 18.59 6.26
N ARG A 266 10.23 17.33 5.97
CA ARG A 266 9.09 16.59 6.54
C ARG A 266 9.59 15.27 7.13
N GLU A 267 8.70 14.52 7.77
CA GLU A 267 8.98 13.19 8.29
C GLU A 267 9.66 12.28 7.25
N GLY A 268 10.67 11.53 7.69
CA GLY A 268 11.50 10.69 6.82
C GLY A 268 12.62 11.42 6.06
N ALA A 269 12.95 12.67 6.40
CA ALA A 269 14.09 13.38 5.82
C ALA A 269 15.41 12.93 6.44
N ILE A 270 16.38 12.54 5.59
CA ILE A 270 17.70 12.04 5.96
C ILE A 270 18.77 13.05 5.53
N LEU A 271 19.76 13.31 6.39
CA LEU A 271 20.88 14.19 6.12
C LEU A 271 22.18 13.39 5.96
N TYR A 272 22.86 13.56 4.83
CA TYR A 272 24.15 12.95 4.52
C TYR A 272 25.24 14.00 4.53
N CYS A 273 26.31 13.83 5.30
CA CYS A 273 27.41 14.80 5.37
C CYS A 273 28.79 14.15 5.50
N ASP A 274 29.83 14.74 4.92
CA ASP A 274 31.16 14.09 4.92
C ASP A 274 31.78 13.93 6.31
N THR A 275 31.36 14.76 7.26
CA THR A 275 31.93 14.81 8.61
C THR A 275 30.82 14.86 9.64
N CYS A 276 31.02 14.26 10.81
CA CYS A 276 30.07 14.37 11.91
C CYS A 276 29.70 15.85 12.16
N PRO A 277 28.40 16.19 12.23
CA PRO A 277 27.97 17.55 12.51
C PRO A 277 28.49 18.03 13.86
N CYS A 278 28.89 19.30 13.93
CA CYS A 278 29.22 19.94 15.20
C CYS A 278 27.95 20.14 16.05
N LEU A 279 28.11 20.42 17.35
CA LEU A 279 26.98 20.63 18.26
C LEU A 279 25.98 21.70 17.77
N THR A 280 26.48 22.81 17.21
CA THR A 280 25.61 23.88 16.70
C THR A 280 24.78 23.46 15.49
N CYS A 281 25.34 22.61 14.62
CA CYS A 281 24.59 22.03 13.49
C CYS A 281 23.61 20.97 14.00
N THR A 282 24.06 20.12 14.93
CA THR A 282 23.25 19.05 15.52
C THR A 282 21.96 19.57 16.16
N VAL A 283 22.03 20.65 16.95
CA VAL A 283 20.84 21.30 17.53
C VAL A 283 19.87 21.78 16.45
N LYS A 284 20.38 22.31 15.33
CA LYS A 284 19.55 22.78 14.21
C LYS A 284 18.92 21.61 13.44
N ILE A 285 19.67 20.54 13.24
CA ILE A 285 19.22 19.29 12.61
C ILE A 285 18.06 18.68 13.41
N ALA A 286 18.21 18.60 14.73
CA ALA A 286 17.16 18.16 15.64
C ALA A 286 15.92 19.06 15.56
N GLN A 287 16.10 20.39 15.64
CA GLN A 287 14.99 21.36 15.63
C GLN A 287 14.13 21.33 14.36
N VAL A 288 14.72 21.01 13.21
CA VAL A 288 13.99 20.92 11.93
C VAL A 288 13.35 19.55 11.67
N GLY A 289 13.61 18.56 12.53
CA GLY A 289 12.97 17.24 12.47
C GLY A 289 13.58 16.27 11.46
N ILE A 290 14.91 16.29 11.28
CA ILE A 290 15.61 15.25 10.49
C ILE A 290 15.53 13.91 11.23
N SER A 291 15.11 12.86 10.54
CA SER A 291 14.93 11.52 11.13
C SER A 291 16.24 10.75 11.28
N GLU A 292 17.20 11.00 10.39
CA GLU A 292 18.48 10.27 10.38
C GLU A 292 19.62 11.15 9.84
N VAL A 293 20.81 10.96 10.41
CA VAL A 293 22.06 11.61 9.99
C VAL A 293 23.12 10.58 9.68
N VAL A 294 23.62 10.58 8.46
CA VAL A 294 24.67 9.67 7.96
C VAL A 294 25.93 10.47 7.68
N TYR A 295 27.09 10.01 8.17
CA TYR A 295 28.36 10.67 7.93
C TYR A 295 29.53 9.71 7.72
N SER A 296 30.55 10.13 6.93
CA SER A 296 31.69 9.27 6.58
C SER A 296 32.92 9.43 7.47
N GLN A 297 33.08 10.56 8.16
CA GLN A 297 34.23 10.82 9.04
C GLN A 297 33.78 11.26 10.43
N GLY A 298 34.26 10.59 11.47
CA GLY A 298 34.13 11.05 12.84
C GLY A 298 34.88 12.37 13.10
N TYR A 299 34.47 13.06 14.14
CA TYR A 299 35.03 14.30 14.66
C TYR A 299 35.06 14.29 16.19
N ASN A 300 35.73 15.25 16.82
CA ASN A 300 35.95 15.27 18.28
C ASN A 300 34.66 15.33 19.14
N MET A 301 33.48 15.46 18.51
CA MET A 301 32.18 15.63 19.17
C MET A 301 31.19 14.50 18.85
N ASP A 302 31.62 13.39 18.24
CA ASP A 302 30.73 12.30 17.81
C ASP A 302 29.79 11.83 18.93
N SER A 303 30.33 11.57 20.12
CA SER A 303 29.53 11.09 21.26
C SER A 303 28.46 12.10 21.71
N ASP A 304 28.82 13.39 21.75
CA ASP A 304 27.89 14.44 22.21
C ASP A 304 26.83 14.75 21.14
N SER A 305 27.22 14.79 19.86
CA SER A 305 26.30 14.96 18.74
C SER A 305 25.33 13.77 18.65
N ALA A 306 25.82 12.54 18.81
CA ALA A 306 25.00 11.34 18.85
C ALA A 306 24.02 11.34 20.03
N ALA A 307 24.45 11.75 21.22
CA ALA A 307 23.58 11.83 22.40
C ALA A 307 22.43 12.83 22.21
N ILE A 308 22.69 14.00 21.62
CA ILE A 308 21.64 14.99 21.30
C ILE A 308 20.69 14.43 20.25
N LEU A 309 21.21 13.84 19.17
CA LEU A 309 20.37 13.27 18.12
C LEU A 309 19.51 12.13 18.65
N GLN A 310 20.05 11.22 19.47
CA GLN A 310 19.32 10.11 20.10
C GLN A 310 18.18 10.58 21.01
N GLN A 311 18.38 11.67 21.75
CA GLN A 311 17.33 12.28 22.58
C GLN A 311 16.32 13.09 21.75
N ALA A 312 16.71 13.53 20.56
CA ALA A 312 15.90 14.33 19.65
C ALA A 312 15.20 13.50 18.56
N VAL A 313 15.50 12.19 18.44
CA VAL A 313 14.74 11.30 17.55
C VAL A 313 13.30 11.25 18.08
N PRO A 314 12.28 11.46 17.24
CA PRO A 314 10.92 11.14 17.64
C PRO A 314 10.93 9.72 18.20
N ILE A 315 10.37 9.53 19.41
CA ILE A 315 10.25 8.21 20.05
C ILE A 315 9.78 7.25 18.97
N ALA A 316 10.61 6.25 18.62
CA ALA A 316 10.23 5.26 17.61
C ALA A 316 8.84 4.77 17.97
N MET A 317 7.89 4.87 17.05
CA MET A 317 6.51 4.51 17.35
C MET A 317 6.53 3.06 17.83
N PRO A 318 5.95 2.76 19.01
CA PRO A 318 5.87 1.39 19.48
C PRO A 318 5.21 0.51 18.43
N THR A 319 5.71 -0.71 18.25
CA THR A 319 5.19 -1.62 17.21
C THR A 319 4.10 -2.53 17.77
N VAL A 320 3.16 -2.90 16.90
CA VAL A 320 2.22 -3.98 17.11
C VAL A 320 2.32 -4.96 15.97
N HIS A 321 2.24 -6.26 16.28
CA HIS A 321 2.31 -7.28 15.26
C HIS A 321 0.92 -7.58 14.71
N LEU A 322 0.81 -7.55 13.39
CA LEU A 322 -0.42 -7.86 12.65
C LEU A 322 -0.18 -9.05 11.75
N LEU A 323 -1.10 -10.01 11.77
CA LEU A 323 -1.01 -11.18 10.92
C LEU A 323 -1.26 -10.81 9.45
N ASP A 324 -0.32 -11.15 8.55
CA ASP A 324 -0.45 -11.00 7.10
C ASP A 324 -1.32 -12.12 6.51
N TYR A 325 -2.53 -12.25 7.04
CA TYR A 325 -3.53 -13.18 6.55
C TYR A 325 -4.45 -12.45 5.57
N VAL A 326 -4.24 -12.62 4.28
CA VAL A 326 -4.93 -11.83 3.24
C VAL A 326 -6.39 -12.26 3.09
N ALA A 327 -7.29 -11.57 3.79
CA ALA A 327 -8.70 -11.48 3.45
C ALA A 327 -9.27 -10.10 3.81
N GLY A 328 -9.47 -9.24 2.81
CA GLY A 328 -10.25 -8.01 2.92
C GLY A 328 -9.43 -6.72 3.08
N ASN A 329 -10.04 -5.70 3.70
CA ASN A 329 -9.46 -4.37 3.89
C ASN A 329 -8.66 -4.29 5.20
N ILE A 330 -7.40 -4.73 5.17
CA ILE A 330 -6.48 -4.60 6.30
C ILE A 330 -5.93 -3.18 6.40
N ARG A 331 -5.94 -2.41 5.30
CA ARG A 331 -5.37 -1.06 5.24
C ARG A 331 -6.01 -0.12 6.26
N SER A 332 -7.33 -0.17 6.43
CA SER A 332 -7.99 0.69 7.41
C SER A 332 -7.56 0.40 8.85
N LEU A 333 -7.27 -0.85 9.19
CA LEU A 333 -6.73 -1.20 10.50
C LEU A 333 -5.30 -0.69 10.68
N VAL A 334 -4.44 -0.82 9.67
CA VAL A 334 -3.09 -0.25 9.68
C VAL A 334 -3.13 1.26 9.86
N ASN A 335 -3.98 1.96 9.11
CA ASN A 335 -4.14 3.41 9.25
C ASN A 335 -4.67 3.80 10.63
N ALA A 336 -5.58 3.00 11.21
CA ALA A 336 -6.10 3.25 12.56
C ALA A 336 -5.02 3.06 13.64
N ILE A 337 -4.16 2.04 13.51
CA ILE A 337 -3.00 1.80 14.38
C ILE A 337 -2.01 2.98 14.28
N ASN A 338 -1.68 3.40 13.06
CA ASN A 338 -0.80 4.55 12.80
C ASN A 338 -1.39 5.84 13.40
N GLN A 339 -2.69 6.05 13.24
CA GLN A 339 -3.40 7.23 13.75
C GLN A 339 -3.36 7.32 15.29
N VAL A 340 -3.27 6.19 16.01
CA VAL A 340 -3.16 6.17 17.48
C VAL A 340 -1.71 6.12 17.99
N GLY A 341 -0.73 6.23 17.10
CA GLY A 341 0.70 6.39 17.43
C GLY A 341 1.50 5.10 17.54
N TYR A 342 1.09 4.04 16.86
CA TYR A 342 1.82 2.76 16.77
C TYR A 342 2.17 2.45 15.32
N ASP A 343 3.21 1.66 15.09
CA ASP A 343 3.53 1.13 13.76
C ASP A 343 3.18 -0.37 13.67
N VAL A 344 3.02 -0.89 12.46
CA VAL A 344 2.65 -2.28 12.20
C VAL A 344 3.86 -3.09 11.74
N GLU A 345 4.18 -4.13 12.51
CA GLU A 345 5.09 -5.19 12.08
C GLU A 345 4.29 -6.40 11.59
N TRP A 346 4.64 -6.91 10.40
CA TRP A 346 3.89 -8.00 9.77
C TRP A 346 4.40 -9.36 10.21
N ILE A 347 3.48 -10.22 10.66
CA ILE A 347 3.74 -11.65 10.83
C ILE A 347 3.46 -12.32 9.50
N ARG A 348 4.51 -12.79 8.83
CA ARG A 348 4.42 -13.47 7.52
C ARG A 348 4.64 -14.97 7.62
N SER A 349 5.24 -15.41 8.72
CA SER A 349 5.49 -16.82 9.01
C SER A 349 5.10 -17.17 10.45
N PRO A 350 4.72 -18.42 10.73
CA PRO A 350 4.43 -18.91 12.09
C PRO A 350 5.54 -18.58 13.11
N GLU A 351 6.80 -18.59 12.66
CA GLU A 351 7.97 -18.32 13.49
C GLU A 351 8.05 -16.86 13.96
N ASP A 352 7.40 -15.92 13.25
CA ASP A 352 7.39 -14.50 13.61
C ASP A 352 6.47 -14.22 14.81
N VAL A 353 5.47 -15.07 15.05
CA VAL A 353 4.45 -14.88 16.11
C VAL A 353 5.09 -14.76 17.49
N LYS A 354 6.16 -15.53 17.77
CA LYS A 354 6.85 -15.49 19.07
C LYS A 354 7.50 -14.14 19.39
N ASN A 355 7.85 -13.38 18.34
CA ASN A 355 8.47 -12.05 18.46
C ASN A 355 7.44 -10.96 18.78
N ALA A 356 6.15 -11.24 18.59
CA ALA A 356 5.09 -10.29 18.89
C ALA A 356 5.03 -10.00 20.39
N ASP A 357 5.16 -8.73 20.78
CA ASP A 357 4.81 -8.28 22.14
C ASP A 357 3.31 -8.03 22.28
N LYS A 358 2.66 -7.62 21.20
CA LYS A 358 1.21 -7.44 21.08
C LYS A 358 0.80 -8.00 19.72
N LEU A 359 -0.22 -8.84 19.71
CA LEU A 359 -0.72 -9.48 18.51
C LEU A 359 -2.15 -9.05 18.22
N ILE A 360 -2.40 -8.60 17.00
CA ILE A 360 -3.75 -8.38 16.48
C ILE A 360 -4.03 -9.44 15.40
N LEU A 361 -5.13 -10.17 15.57
CA LEU A 361 -5.70 -11.06 14.57
C LEU A 361 -6.93 -10.37 13.94
N PRO A 362 -6.76 -9.69 12.79
CA PRO A 362 -7.90 -9.21 12.03
C PRO A 362 -8.57 -10.39 11.32
N GLY A 363 -9.87 -10.25 11.03
CA GLY A 363 -10.55 -11.22 10.20
C GLY A 363 -11.80 -10.65 9.56
N VAL A 364 -11.84 -10.69 8.22
CA VAL A 364 -13.00 -10.35 7.41
C VAL A 364 -13.36 -11.56 6.56
N GLY A 365 -14.65 -11.83 6.38
CA GLY A 365 -15.15 -12.85 5.47
C GLY A 365 -15.65 -14.11 6.16
N HIS A 366 -15.55 -15.23 5.45
CA HIS A 366 -16.11 -16.52 5.89
C HIS A 366 -15.22 -17.21 6.93
N PHE A 367 -15.79 -17.59 8.07
CA PHE A 367 -15.10 -18.24 9.19
C PHE A 367 -14.27 -19.45 8.73
N GLY A 368 -14.88 -20.39 8.02
CA GLY A 368 -14.21 -21.60 7.55
C GLY A 368 -13.04 -21.32 6.60
N HIS A 369 -13.14 -20.28 5.76
CA HIS A 369 -12.07 -19.88 4.86
C HIS A 369 -10.89 -19.31 5.66
N CYS A 370 -11.18 -18.42 6.62
CA CYS A 370 -10.17 -17.83 7.50
C CYS A 370 -9.40 -18.88 8.28
N LEU A 371 -10.10 -19.72 9.04
CA LEU A 371 -9.48 -20.71 9.93
C LEU A 371 -8.75 -21.81 9.14
N SER A 372 -9.29 -22.27 8.01
CA SER A 372 -8.62 -23.25 7.15
C SER A 372 -7.28 -22.75 6.61
N GLN A 373 -7.18 -21.46 6.30
CA GLN A 373 -5.93 -20.89 5.80
C GLN A 373 -4.92 -20.64 6.94
N LEU A 374 -5.39 -20.23 8.12
CA LEU A 374 -4.54 -20.14 9.32
C LEU A 374 -3.97 -21.51 9.70
N GLU A 375 -4.79 -22.55 9.59
CA GLU A 375 -4.35 -23.94 9.82
C GLU A 375 -3.33 -24.39 8.78
N LYS A 376 -3.62 -24.22 7.48
CA LYS A 376 -2.68 -24.55 6.38
C LYS A 376 -1.37 -23.78 6.49
N GLY A 377 -1.44 -22.53 6.94
CA GLY A 377 -0.28 -21.68 7.20
C GLY A 377 0.48 -22.02 8.48
N GLY A 378 -0.04 -22.90 9.34
CA GLY A 378 0.60 -23.29 10.60
C GLY A 378 0.51 -22.25 11.72
N PHE A 379 -0.42 -21.28 11.64
CA PHE A 379 -0.52 -20.17 12.58
C PHE A 379 -1.30 -20.49 13.87
N LEU A 380 -2.21 -21.48 13.83
CA LEU A 380 -3.10 -21.77 14.97
C LEU A 380 -2.33 -22.13 16.27
N GLY A 381 -1.29 -22.96 16.15
CA GLY A 381 -0.43 -23.34 17.27
C GLY A 381 0.30 -22.14 17.90
N PRO A 382 1.10 -21.39 17.12
CA PRO A 382 1.79 -20.20 17.62
C PRO A 382 0.88 -19.10 18.18
N ILE A 383 -0.31 -18.89 17.61
CA ILE A 383 -1.28 -17.94 18.16
C ILE A 383 -1.74 -18.40 19.56
N ARG A 384 -1.99 -19.69 19.74
CA ARG A 384 -2.37 -20.26 21.04
C ARG A 384 -1.22 -20.13 22.05
N GLU A 385 0.01 -20.40 21.64
CA GLU A 385 1.20 -20.20 22.48
C GLU A 385 1.38 -18.73 22.90
N HIS A 386 1.13 -17.78 21.99
CA HIS A 386 1.15 -16.34 22.31
C HIS A 386 0.11 -15.99 23.37
N ILE A 387 -1.12 -16.47 23.22
CA ILE A 387 -2.20 -16.29 24.21
C ILE A 387 -1.81 -16.91 25.56
N ASP A 388 -1.36 -18.16 25.56
CA ASP A 388 -0.99 -18.91 26.78
C ASP A 388 0.23 -18.29 27.49
N SER A 389 1.10 -17.57 26.77
CA SER A 389 2.25 -16.84 27.34
C SER A 389 1.86 -15.59 28.14
N GLY A 390 0.59 -15.16 28.08
CA GLY A 390 0.09 -13.97 28.76
C GLY A 390 0.35 -12.65 28.02
N LYS A 391 0.85 -12.70 26.77
CA LYS A 391 1.06 -11.51 25.95
C LYS A 391 -0.25 -10.96 25.36
N PRO A 392 -0.45 -9.64 25.23
CA PRO A 392 -1.68 -9.07 24.69
C PRO A 392 -2.07 -9.62 23.32
N PHE A 393 -3.34 -10.02 23.20
CA PHE A 393 -3.96 -10.51 21.98
C PHE A 393 -5.29 -9.79 21.74
N MET A 394 -5.51 -9.31 20.53
CA MET A 394 -6.79 -8.73 20.09
C MET A 394 -7.33 -9.44 18.85
N GLY A 395 -8.53 -10.01 18.95
CA GLY A 395 -9.28 -10.56 17.82
C GLY A 395 -10.34 -9.59 17.32
N ILE A 396 -10.38 -9.30 16.02
CA ILE A 396 -11.39 -8.41 15.40
C ILE A 396 -12.28 -9.20 14.45
N CYS A 397 -13.60 -9.10 14.62
CA CYS A 397 -14.63 -9.76 13.83
C CYS A 397 -14.40 -11.28 13.73
N VAL A 398 -13.92 -11.82 12.59
CA VAL A 398 -13.58 -13.25 12.52
C VAL A 398 -12.42 -13.61 13.46
N GLY A 399 -11.55 -12.66 13.80
CA GLY A 399 -10.53 -12.85 14.84
C GLY A 399 -11.10 -13.04 16.25
N LEU A 400 -12.23 -12.41 16.59
CA LEU A 400 -12.99 -12.74 17.80
C LEU A 400 -13.57 -14.15 17.67
N GLN A 401 -14.24 -14.43 16.55
CA GLN A 401 -14.90 -15.72 16.32
C GLN A 401 -13.92 -16.89 16.36
N ALA A 402 -12.67 -16.69 15.92
CA ALA A 402 -11.59 -17.67 16.00
C ALA A 402 -11.28 -18.11 17.43
N LEU A 403 -11.60 -17.31 18.46
CA LEU A 403 -11.43 -17.70 19.87
C LEU A 403 -12.44 -18.76 20.32
N PHE A 404 -13.57 -18.91 19.62
CA PHE A 404 -14.63 -19.85 19.95
C PHE A 404 -14.30 -21.27 19.47
N GLN A 405 -15.12 -22.25 19.84
CA GLN A 405 -14.94 -23.65 19.44
C GLN A 405 -15.18 -23.86 17.95
N GLY A 406 -16.09 -23.09 17.35
CA GLY A 406 -16.45 -23.17 15.93
C GLY A 406 -17.58 -22.21 15.57
N SER A 407 -18.07 -22.30 14.33
CA SER A 407 -19.15 -21.47 13.80
C SER A 407 -20.14 -22.29 12.98
N GLU A 408 -21.43 -22.01 13.10
CA GLU A 408 -22.48 -22.56 12.23
C GLU A 408 -22.31 -22.15 10.75
N GLU A 409 -21.47 -21.16 10.47
CA GLU A 409 -21.08 -20.79 9.10
C GLU A 409 -20.30 -21.92 8.41
N ASP A 410 -19.48 -22.67 9.16
CA ASP A 410 -18.75 -23.84 8.67
C ASP A 410 -18.51 -24.83 9.82
N ASN A 411 -19.41 -25.83 9.94
CA ASN A 411 -19.40 -26.77 11.07
C ASN A 411 -18.20 -27.74 11.05
N ASP A 412 -17.51 -27.87 9.92
CA ASP A 412 -16.40 -28.81 9.74
C ASP A 412 -15.04 -28.20 10.16
N VAL A 413 -14.98 -26.87 10.33
CA VAL A 413 -13.75 -26.16 10.67
C VAL A 413 -13.75 -25.74 12.14
N PRO A 414 -12.81 -26.21 12.97
CA PRO A 414 -12.72 -25.80 14.37
C PRO A 414 -12.08 -24.41 14.52
N GLY A 415 -12.47 -23.68 15.57
CA GLY A 415 -11.74 -22.51 16.04
C GLY A 415 -10.61 -22.88 17.02
N LEU A 416 -10.00 -21.89 17.67
CA LEU A 416 -8.94 -22.08 18.66
C LEU A 416 -9.44 -22.77 19.95
N GLY A 417 -10.75 -22.68 20.22
CA GLY A 417 -11.38 -23.33 21.38
C GLY A 417 -10.98 -22.72 22.72
N VAL A 418 -10.66 -21.42 22.75
CA VAL A 418 -10.42 -20.66 23.99
C VAL A 418 -11.73 -20.42 24.75
N ILE A 419 -12.83 -20.26 24.02
CA ILE A 419 -14.20 -20.16 24.53
C ILE A 419 -14.99 -21.39 24.07
N PRO A 420 -15.52 -22.23 24.97
CA PRO A 420 -16.22 -23.48 24.64
C PRO A 420 -17.68 -23.23 24.22
N GLU A 421 -17.89 -22.24 23.35
CA GLU A 421 -19.18 -21.90 22.76
C GLU A 421 -19.04 -21.85 21.23
N VAL A 422 -20.17 -21.80 20.52
CA VAL A 422 -20.24 -21.85 19.06
C VAL A 422 -20.91 -20.56 18.55
N ILE A 423 -20.34 -19.96 17.51
CA ILE A 423 -20.92 -18.82 16.81
C ILE A 423 -22.15 -19.30 16.02
N ARG A 424 -23.28 -18.58 16.15
CA ARG A 424 -24.56 -18.95 15.53
C ARG A 424 -25.03 -17.93 14.50
N LYS A 425 -25.83 -18.38 13.53
CA LYS A 425 -26.46 -17.48 12.57
C LYS A 425 -27.61 -16.71 13.23
N PHE A 426 -27.74 -15.41 12.94
CA PHE A 426 -28.93 -14.66 13.36
C PHE A 426 -30.21 -15.19 12.72
N ASN A 427 -31.32 -15.11 13.47
CA ASN A 427 -32.65 -15.40 12.96
C ASN A 427 -33.14 -14.25 12.06
N ASP A 428 -33.46 -14.57 10.80
CA ASP A 428 -33.90 -13.61 9.77
C ASP A 428 -35.43 -13.44 9.66
N THR A 429 -36.19 -13.97 10.62
CA THR A 429 -37.67 -13.95 10.56
C THR A 429 -38.24 -12.57 10.86
N SER A 430 -37.64 -11.83 11.79
CA SER A 430 -38.13 -10.53 12.26
C SER A 430 -37.24 -9.35 11.89
N LYS A 431 -36.09 -9.60 11.26
CA LYS A 431 -35.07 -8.59 10.94
C LYS A 431 -34.22 -9.02 9.76
N SER A 432 -33.56 -8.05 9.17
CA SER A 432 -32.65 -8.30 8.05
C SER A 432 -31.42 -9.12 8.50
N VAL A 433 -30.82 -9.93 7.64
CA VAL A 433 -29.52 -10.57 7.91
C VAL A 433 -28.70 -10.54 6.62
N PRO A 434 -27.45 -10.03 6.60
CA PRO A 434 -26.56 -9.69 7.72
C PRO A 434 -26.98 -8.48 8.58
N HIS A 435 -26.50 -8.47 9.83
CA HIS A 435 -26.50 -7.30 10.70
C HIS A 435 -25.47 -6.28 10.18
N ILE A 436 -25.94 -5.20 9.52
CA ILE A 436 -25.10 -4.13 8.96
C ILE A 436 -25.50 -2.78 9.56
N GLY A 437 -24.65 -2.24 10.43
CA GLY A 437 -24.84 -0.89 10.96
C GLY A 437 -24.18 -0.68 12.31
N TRP A 438 -24.65 0.34 13.01
CA TRP A 438 -24.04 0.79 14.25
C TRP A 438 -24.87 0.37 15.46
N ASN A 439 -24.25 -0.36 16.39
CA ASN A 439 -24.91 -0.87 17.59
C ASN A 439 -24.05 -0.55 18.84
N SER A 440 -24.60 -0.75 20.03
CA SER A 440 -23.86 -0.54 21.28
C SER A 440 -22.89 -1.70 21.58
N ALA A 441 -22.03 -1.50 22.57
CA ALA A 441 -21.31 -2.57 23.27
C ALA A 441 -21.47 -2.30 24.78
N MET A 442 -22.60 -2.76 25.33
CA MET A 442 -23.03 -2.48 26.70
C MET A 442 -22.37 -3.46 27.67
N ASN A 443 -21.57 -2.95 28.62
CA ASN A 443 -20.96 -3.81 29.63
C ASN A 443 -22.02 -4.44 30.54
N THR A 444 -21.81 -5.71 30.89
CA THR A 444 -22.66 -6.44 31.84
C THR A 444 -22.26 -6.18 33.30
N GLY A 445 -21.04 -5.66 33.54
CA GLY A 445 -20.48 -5.32 34.85
C GLY A 445 -20.47 -3.83 35.21
N SER A 446 -19.86 -3.48 36.35
CA SER A 446 -19.76 -2.09 36.86
C SER A 446 -18.60 -1.28 36.27
N GLU A 447 -17.65 -1.95 35.61
CA GLU A 447 -16.48 -1.35 34.99
C GLU A 447 -16.55 -1.52 33.47
N THR A 448 -16.05 -0.53 32.73
CA THR A 448 -15.85 -0.67 31.29
C THR A 448 -14.44 -1.13 30.99
N PHE A 449 -14.25 -1.84 29.89
CA PHE A 449 -12.95 -2.33 29.48
C PHE A 449 -12.54 -1.83 28.10
N TRP A 450 -11.23 -1.69 27.88
CA TRP A 450 -10.61 -1.33 26.60
C TRP A 450 -11.25 -0.12 25.91
N GLY A 451 -11.57 0.93 26.67
CA GLY A 451 -12.10 2.19 26.14
C GLY A 451 -13.55 2.16 25.63
N LEU A 452 -14.29 1.06 25.89
CA LEU A 452 -15.71 0.97 25.55
C LEU A 452 -16.54 2.00 26.31
N ARG A 453 -17.57 2.56 25.67
CA ARG A 453 -18.51 3.49 26.32
C ARG A 453 -19.96 3.08 26.02
N PRO A 454 -20.86 3.08 27.02
CA PRO A 454 -22.29 2.77 26.81
C PRO A 454 -22.99 3.70 25.81
N SER A 455 -22.56 4.97 25.78
CA SER A 455 -23.09 6.02 24.92
C SER A 455 -22.58 5.94 23.47
N SER A 456 -21.43 5.29 23.24
CA SER A 456 -20.83 5.13 21.92
C SER A 456 -21.53 4.04 21.10
N LYS A 457 -21.39 4.16 19.77
CA LYS A 457 -21.86 3.15 18.81
C LYS A 457 -20.66 2.64 18.00
N TYR A 458 -20.69 1.35 17.72
CA TYR A 458 -19.64 0.62 17.01
C TYR A 458 -20.21 -0.04 15.75
N TYR A 459 -19.41 -0.18 14.70
CA TYR A 459 -19.87 -0.70 13.41
C TYR A 459 -19.76 -2.23 13.35
N TYR A 460 -20.92 -2.88 13.20
CA TYR A 460 -21.09 -4.32 13.06
C TYR A 460 -21.49 -4.65 11.62
N VAL A 461 -20.90 -5.72 11.07
CA VAL A 461 -21.13 -6.16 9.68
C VAL A 461 -20.97 -7.69 9.56
N HIS A 462 -21.97 -8.45 10.02
CA HIS A 462 -21.88 -9.91 10.17
C HIS A 462 -23.24 -10.63 10.10
N SER A 463 -23.25 -11.89 9.65
CA SER A 463 -24.45 -12.76 9.69
C SER A 463 -24.48 -13.69 10.91
N TYR A 464 -23.31 -13.91 11.52
CA TYR A 464 -23.08 -14.89 12.58
C TYR A 464 -22.50 -14.20 13.82
N ALA A 465 -22.96 -14.57 15.01
CA ALA A 465 -22.56 -13.96 16.28
C ALA A 465 -22.57 -14.98 17.41
N ALA A 466 -21.81 -14.73 18.47
CA ALA A 466 -21.89 -15.53 19.70
C ALA A 466 -23.13 -15.11 20.51
N PRO A 467 -24.11 -16.00 20.72
CA PRO A 467 -25.28 -15.69 21.54
C PRO A 467 -24.85 -15.45 22.99
N TYR A 468 -25.46 -14.48 23.67
CA TYR A 468 -25.13 -14.19 25.06
C TYR A 468 -26.10 -14.87 26.02
N THR A 469 -25.56 -15.56 27.03
CA THR A 469 -26.33 -16.07 28.17
C THR A 469 -25.80 -15.44 29.46
N PRO A 470 -26.62 -14.68 30.20
CA PRO A 470 -26.18 -14.00 31.42
C PRO A 470 -25.52 -14.93 32.44
N GLY A 471 -24.30 -14.58 32.87
CA GLY A 471 -23.54 -15.30 33.90
C GLY A 471 -22.83 -16.56 33.40
N ALA A 472 -23.02 -16.97 32.14
CA ALA A 472 -22.42 -18.19 31.60
C ALA A 472 -20.91 -18.05 31.39
N LEU A 473 -20.44 -16.91 30.91
CA LEU A 473 -19.02 -16.63 30.67
C LEU A 473 -18.37 -15.89 31.84
N GLU A 474 -19.14 -15.05 32.54
CA GLU A 474 -18.65 -14.30 33.70
C GLU A 474 -18.21 -15.23 34.84
N LYS A 475 -18.86 -16.39 35.01
CA LYS A 475 -18.43 -17.42 36.00
C LYS A 475 -17.02 -17.95 35.73
N ASP A 476 -16.58 -17.90 34.47
CA ASP A 476 -15.26 -18.35 34.01
C ASP A 476 -14.25 -17.19 33.92
N GLY A 477 -14.59 -16.03 34.49
CA GLY A 477 -13.75 -14.85 34.62
C GLY A 477 -13.73 -13.95 33.38
N TRP A 478 -14.67 -14.10 32.45
CA TRP A 478 -14.79 -13.21 31.29
C TRP A 478 -15.57 -11.94 31.62
N SER A 479 -15.08 -10.81 31.14
CA SER A 479 -15.83 -9.56 31.06
C SER A 479 -16.49 -9.48 29.68
N VAL A 480 -17.80 -9.26 29.64
CA VAL A 480 -18.59 -9.26 28.40
C VAL A 480 -19.24 -7.89 28.19
N ALA A 481 -19.19 -7.42 26.95
CA ALA A 481 -19.99 -6.30 26.46
C ALA A 481 -20.96 -6.79 25.39
N THR A 482 -22.24 -6.55 25.57
CA THR A 482 -23.31 -7.10 24.73
C THR A 482 -23.91 -6.07 23.79
N ALA A 483 -24.56 -6.57 22.76
CA ALA A 483 -25.38 -5.80 21.85
C ALA A 483 -26.68 -6.56 21.59
N THR A 484 -27.73 -5.84 21.20
CA THR A 484 -29.04 -6.44 20.89
C THR A 484 -29.36 -6.21 19.42
N TYR A 485 -29.74 -7.28 18.70
CA TYR A 485 -30.23 -7.20 17.33
C TYR A 485 -31.59 -7.88 17.18
N GLY A 486 -32.64 -7.07 17.03
CA GLY A 486 -34.02 -7.53 17.19
C GLY A 486 -34.24 -8.02 18.63
N GLU A 487 -34.62 -9.28 18.78
CA GLU A 487 -34.83 -9.93 20.09
C GLU A 487 -33.60 -10.71 20.58
N GLU A 488 -32.55 -10.82 19.76
CA GLU A 488 -31.35 -11.60 20.07
C GLU A 488 -30.28 -10.72 20.72
N GLU A 489 -29.82 -11.11 21.91
CA GLU A 489 -28.64 -10.52 22.56
C GLU A 489 -27.40 -11.35 22.25
N PHE A 490 -26.31 -10.67 21.90
CA PHE A 490 -25.07 -11.30 21.47
C PHE A 490 -23.85 -10.58 22.03
N ILE A 491 -22.71 -11.26 21.99
CA ILE A 491 -21.43 -10.73 22.46
C ILE A 491 -20.88 -9.73 21.43
N GLY A 492 -20.85 -8.45 21.81
CA GLY A 492 -20.23 -7.38 21.01
C GLY A 492 -18.73 -7.28 21.23
N ALA A 493 -18.28 -7.48 22.48
CA ALA A 493 -16.87 -7.63 22.83
C ALA A 493 -16.69 -8.46 24.10
N ILE A 494 -15.51 -9.05 24.28
CA ILE A 494 -15.19 -9.91 25.40
C ILE A 494 -13.71 -9.78 25.81
N SER A 495 -13.41 -9.93 27.09
CA SER A 495 -12.06 -9.76 27.64
C SER A 495 -11.79 -10.71 28.81
N ARG A 496 -10.62 -11.35 28.85
CA ARG A 496 -10.12 -12.12 30.00
C ARG A 496 -8.60 -12.16 29.99
N GLY A 497 -7.98 -11.69 31.08
CA GLY A 497 -6.51 -11.61 31.17
C GLY A 497 -5.94 -10.74 30.05
N ASN A 498 -5.08 -11.32 29.23
CA ASN A 498 -4.42 -10.69 28.07
C ASN A 498 -5.22 -10.76 26.76
N VAL A 499 -6.38 -11.44 26.75
CA VAL A 499 -7.20 -11.64 25.55
C VAL A 499 -8.30 -10.60 25.50
N PHE A 500 -8.40 -9.91 24.36
CA PHE A 500 -9.50 -9.05 23.99
C PHE A 500 -10.07 -9.51 22.64
N GLY A 501 -11.39 -9.46 22.48
CA GLY A 501 -12.03 -9.67 21.19
C GLY A 501 -13.21 -8.74 20.98
N ALA A 502 -13.39 -8.24 19.77
CA ALA A 502 -14.49 -7.38 19.36
C ALA A 502 -15.17 -7.95 18.11
N GLN A 503 -16.50 -8.08 18.13
CA GLN A 503 -17.29 -8.52 16.98
C GLN A 503 -17.46 -7.36 15.97
N PHE A 504 -17.50 -6.13 16.46
CA PHE A 504 -17.47 -4.93 15.64
C PHE A 504 -16.06 -4.64 15.10
N HIS A 505 -16.00 -3.79 14.08
CA HIS A 505 -14.74 -3.30 13.50
C HIS A 505 -14.34 -1.95 14.12
N PRO A 506 -13.40 -1.89 15.07
CA PRO A 506 -13.00 -0.64 15.69
C PRO A 506 -12.39 0.35 14.67
N GLU A 507 -11.63 -0.13 13.69
CA GLU A 507 -11.08 0.66 12.58
C GLU A 507 -12.16 1.27 11.66
N LYS A 508 -13.41 0.80 11.78
CA LYS A 508 -14.59 1.33 11.06
C LYS A 508 -15.62 1.98 11.98
N SER A 509 -15.29 2.13 13.26
CA SER A 509 -16.19 2.70 14.27
C SER A 509 -15.90 4.18 14.57
N GLY A 510 -15.20 4.88 13.66
CA GLY A 510 -14.76 6.25 13.85
C GLY A 510 -13.89 6.41 15.10
N THR A 511 -13.95 7.59 15.71
CA THR A 511 -13.23 7.92 16.94
C THR A 511 -13.50 6.95 18.10
N ALA A 512 -14.73 6.43 18.22
CA ALA A 512 -15.08 5.46 19.26
C ALA A 512 -14.27 4.17 19.14
N GLY A 513 -14.01 3.70 17.92
CA GLY A 513 -13.18 2.52 17.69
C GLY A 513 -11.68 2.81 17.73
N LEU A 514 -11.24 4.00 17.31
CA LEU A 514 -9.84 4.43 17.52
C LEU A 514 -9.48 4.42 19.00
N ARG A 515 -10.40 4.85 19.88
CA ARG A 515 -10.22 4.78 21.32
C ARG A 515 -10.04 3.34 21.82
N VAL A 516 -10.80 2.39 21.27
CA VAL A 516 -10.68 0.96 21.62
C VAL A 516 -9.31 0.42 21.22
N ILE A 517 -8.85 0.72 20.00
CA ILE A 517 -7.51 0.32 19.52
C ILE A 517 -6.43 0.94 20.42
N ARG A 518 -6.52 2.24 20.71
CA ARG A 518 -5.58 2.95 21.57
C ARG A 518 -5.51 2.35 22.98
N ALA A 519 -6.67 2.07 23.58
CA ALA A 519 -6.75 1.48 24.91
C ALA A 519 -6.09 0.10 24.95
N PHE A 520 -6.36 -0.76 23.94
CA PHE A 520 -5.70 -2.06 23.80
C PHE A 520 -4.18 -1.92 23.71
N LEU A 521 -3.71 -1.06 22.80
CA LEU A 521 -2.28 -0.88 22.55
C LEU A 521 -1.55 -0.29 23.75
N ASN A 522 -2.16 0.63 24.49
CA ASN A 522 -1.60 1.22 25.70
C ASN A 522 -1.66 0.32 26.94
N GLY A 523 -2.48 -0.74 26.93
CA GLY A 523 -2.72 -1.57 28.11
C GLY A 523 -3.75 -0.99 29.09
N ASP A 524 -4.60 -0.06 28.64
CA ASP A 524 -5.64 0.60 29.46
C ASP A 524 -6.87 -0.31 29.62
N GLN A 525 -6.71 -1.41 30.36
CA GLN A 525 -7.67 -2.52 30.37
C GLN A 525 -9.03 -2.17 31.00
N PHE A 526 -9.05 -1.55 32.17
CA PHE A 526 -10.29 -1.25 32.90
C PHE A 526 -10.37 0.23 33.28
N GLN A 527 -11.55 0.82 33.11
CA GLN A 527 -11.84 2.20 33.45
C GLN A 527 -13.16 2.29 34.24
N ALA A 528 -13.18 3.14 35.27
CA ALA A 528 -14.38 3.40 36.04
C ALA A 528 -15.35 4.27 35.22
N LEU A 529 -16.63 3.87 35.16
CA LEU A 529 -17.69 4.67 34.53
C LEU A 529 -18.00 5.90 35.39
N SER A 530 -17.39 7.04 35.09
CA SER A 530 -17.70 8.31 35.75
C SER A 530 -18.99 8.91 35.17
N GLY A 531 -20.08 8.94 35.94
CA GLY A 531 -21.25 9.81 35.71
C GLY A 531 -22.24 9.42 34.62
N GLU A 532 -21.90 8.57 33.64
CA GLU A 532 -22.79 8.19 32.52
C GLU A 532 -23.78 7.05 32.85
N LYS A 533 -24.25 6.93 34.10
CA LYS A 533 -25.19 5.85 34.48
C LYS A 533 -26.62 6.04 33.94
N GLU A 534 -26.95 7.21 33.41
CA GLU A 534 -28.32 7.59 33.01
C GLU A 534 -28.53 7.78 31.49
N ALA A 535 -27.49 7.63 30.65
CA ALA A 535 -27.68 7.68 29.20
C ALA A 535 -28.59 6.50 28.77
N SER A 536 -29.68 6.82 28.04
CA SER A 536 -30.76 5.89 27.77
C SER A 536 -30.27 4.55 27.21
N LYS A 537 -30.83 3.45 27.72
CA LYS A 537 -30.68 2.05 27.26
C LYS A 537 -31.24 1.81 25.85
N ALA A 538 -31.10 2.76 24.92
CA ALA A 538 -31.51 2.62 23.54
C ALA A 538 -30.55 1.65 22.82
N ASN A 539 -30.85 0.36 22.98
CA ASN A 539 -30.17 -0.75 22.33
C ASN A 539 -30.77 -1.00 20.94
N GLY A 540 -29.97 -1.55 20.03
CA GLY A 540 -30.35 -1.79 18.64
C GLY A 540 -29.59 -0.91 17.65
N LEU A 541 -29.86 -1.15 16.38
CA LEU A 541 -29.24 -0.42 15.27
C LEU A 541 -29.66 1.04 15.26
N THR A 542 -28.69 1.92 15.07
CA THR A 542 -28.98 3.32 14.71
C THR A 542 -29.58 3.39 13.30
N ARG A 543 -30.37 4.44 13.02
CA ARG A 543 -30.74 4.82 11.65
C ARG A 543 -29.48 5.27 10.90
N ARG A 544 -29.00 4.42 9.99
CA ARG A 544 -27.76 4.63 9.23
C ARG A 544 -27.97 5.65 8.11
N VAL A 545 -27.19 6.72 8.15
CA VAL A 545 -27.20 7.78 7.14
C VAL A 545 -25.94 7.69 6.27
N ILE A 546 -26.14 7.38 4.99
CA ILE A 546 -25.06 7.16 4.01
C ILE A 546 -24.87 8.42 3.17
N ALA A 547 -23.63 8.87 3.04
CA ALA A 547 -23.26 9.94 2.11
C ALA A 547 -22.67 9.33 0.83
N CYS A 548 -23.19 9.68 -0.33
CA CYS A 548 -22.77 9.11 -1.60
C CYS A 548 -22.21 10.17 -2.53
N LEU A 549 -21.08 9.91 -3.20
CA LEU A 549 -20.46 10.80 -4.17
C LEU A 549 -20.17 10.16 -5.53
N ASP A 550 -20.46 10.91 -6.59
CA ASP A 550 -20.11 10.54 -7.97
C ASP A 550 -18.68 10.96 -8.29
N VAL A 551 -17.84 10.01 -8.67
CA VAL A 551 -16.47 10.25 -9.11
C VAL A 551 -16.41 10.19 -10.63
N ARG A 552 -15.95 11.29 -11.26
CA ARG A 552 -15.77 11.40 -12.71
C ARG A 552 -14.42 11.98 -13.08
N THR A 553 -14.05 11.83 -14.34
CA THR A 553 -12.90 12.49 -14.95
C THR A 553 -13.39 13.78 -15.61
N ASN A 554 -12.76 14.91 -15.30
CA ASN A 554 -13.02 16.19 -15.98
C ASN A 554 -12.30 16.23 -17.35
N ASP A 555 -12.50 17.32 -18.09
CA ASP A 555 -11.91 17.50 -19.43
C ASP A 555 -10.36 17.56 -19.41
N SER A 556 -9.74 17.81 -18.24
CA SER A 556 -8.28 17.81 -18.03
C SER A 556 -7.72 16.44 -17.63
N GLY A 557 -8.56 15.42 -17.43
CA GLY A 557 -8.13 14.11 -16.95
C GLY A 557 -8.11 13.96 -15.42
N ASP A 558 -8.47 14.99 -14.66
CA ASP A 558 -8.49 14.94 -13.19
C ASP A 558 -9.77 14.29 -12.68
N LEU A 559 -9.66 13.59 -11.55
CA LEU A 559 -10.81 13.05 -10.84
C LEU A 559 -11.49 14.12 -9.99
N VAL A 560 -12.76 14.32 -10.26
CA VAL A 560 -13.60 15.34 -9.63
C VAL A 560 -14.89 14.74 -9.13
N VAL A 561 -15.44 15.34 -8.10
CA VAL A 561 -16.83 15.08 -7.68
C VAL A 561 -17.75 15.91 -8.57
N THR A 562 -18.74 15.26 -9.17
CA THR A 562 -19.67 15.92 -10.11
C THR A 562 -21.12 15.82 -9.65
N LYS A 563 -21.98 16.60 -10.30
CA LYS A 563 -23.43 16.54 -10.13
C LYS A 563 -24.04 15.68 -11.23
N GLY A 564 -24.89 14.71 -10.91
CA GLY A 564 -25.93 14.23 -11.81
C GLY A 564 -27.28 14.84 -11.41
N ASP A 565 -27.86 15.71 -12.23
CA ASP A 565 -29.32 15.90 -12.24
C ASP A 565 -29.83 15.05 -13.40
N GLN A 566 -30.58 13.97 -13.14
CA GLN A 566 -31.05 13.05 -14.19
C GLN A 566 -29.92 12.60 -15.14
N TYR A 567 -28.73 12.32 -14.59
CA TYR A 567 -27.52 11.95 -15.32
C TYR A 567 -26.92 13.03 -16.25
N ASP A 568 -27.41 14.28 -16.22
CA ASP A 568 -26.82 15.44 -16.93
C ASP A 568 -25.82 16.19 -16.02
N VAL A 569 -24.56 16.28 -16.47
CA VAL A 569 -23.40 16.68 -15.65
C VAL A 569 -22.66 17.92 -16.14
N ARG A 570 -23.09 18.49 -17.28
CA ARG A 570 -22.44 19.65 -17.91
C ARG A 570 -23.12 20.96 -17.52
N GLU A 571 -22.34 22.05 -17.49
CA GLU A 571 -22.90 23.39 -17.30
C GLU A 571 -23.76 23.81 -18.51
N LYS A 572 -24.96 24.34 -18.24
CA LYS A 572 -25.83 24.93 -19.27
C LYS A 572 -25.48 26.41 -19.41
N SER A 573 -24.45 26.72 -20.20
CA SER A 573 -24.01 28.08 -20.51
C SER A 573 -23.81 28.22 -22.02
N GLY A 574 -24.87 28.66 -22.72
CA GLY A 574 -24.85 28.97 -24.17
C GLY A 574 -24.88 27.74 -25.10
N ASP A 575 -25.09 27.98 -26.40
CA ASP A 575 -25.29 26.97 -27.47
C ASP A 575 -24.08 26.04 -27.75
N GLU A 576 -23.03 26.08 -26.93
CA GLU A 576 -21.92 25.13 -26.94
C GLU A 576 -21.82 24.44 -25.58
N GLY A 577 -21.99 23.11 -25.54
CA GLY A 577 -22.14 22.34 -24.30
C GLY A 577 -20.99 22.54 -23.30
N GLY A 578 -21.32 23.05 -22.11
CA GLY A 578 -20.34 23.50 -21.10
C GLY A 578 -19.51 22.41 -20.43
N ASN A 579 -18.56 22.87 -19.61
CA ASN A 579 -17.59 22.04 -18.88
C ASN A 579 -18.27 21.13 -17.83
N VAL A 580 -17.58 20.05 -17.44
CA VAL A 580 -18.00 19.19 -16.33
C VAL A 580 -17.94 19.95 -15.01
N ARG A 581 -19.05 20.00 -14.25
CA ARG A 581 -19.12 20.68 -12.95
C ARG A 581 -18.19 20.02 -11.92
N ASN A 582 -17.27 20.78 -11.33
CA ASN A 582 -16.34 20.30 -10.31
C ASN A 582 -16.75 20.79 -8.91
N LEU A 583 -17.14 19.87 -8.03
CA LEU A 583 -17.56 20.15 -6.64
C LEU A 583 -16.45 19.89 -5.61
N GLY A 584 -15.24 19.56 -6.06
CA GLY A 584 -14.08 19.28 -5.22
C GLY A 584 -13.44 17.92 -5.52
N LYS A 585 -12.38 17.61 -4.77
CA LYS A 585 -11.66 16.33 -4.87
C LYS A 585 -12.40 15.25 -4.08
N PRO A 586 -12.51 14.01 -4.61
CA PRO A 586 -13.21 12.92 -3.93
C PRO A 586 -12.74 12.64 -2.50
N VAL A 587 -11.42 12.69 -2.27
CA VAL A 587 -10.81 12.42 -0.95
C VAL A 587 -11.24 13.46 0.09
N ASP A 588 -11.12 14.74 -0.26
CA ASP A 588 -11.47 15.85 0.65
C ASP A 588 -12.96 15.85 0.97
N MET A 589 -13.80 15.52 -0.02
CA MET A 589 -15.25 15.44 0.16
C MET A 589 -15.65 14.26 1.06
N ALA A 590 -15.04 13.09 0.87
CA ALA A 590 -15.27 11.93 1.73
C ALA A 590 -14.87 12.21 3.19
N LYS A 591 -13.72 12.88 3.39
CA LYS A 591 -13.29 13.34 4.72
C LYS A 591 -14.30 14.31 5.35
N LYS A 592 -14.79 15.27 4.56
CA LYS A 592 -15.83 16.20 5.01
C LYS A 592 -17.11 15.47 5.44
N TYR A 593 -17.58 14.47 4.69
CA TYR A 593 -18.75 13.69 5.09
C TYR A 593 -18.53 12.91 6.38
N TYR A 594 -17.35 12.30 6.54
CA TYR A 594 -16.98 11.63 7.77
C TYR A 594 -16.99 12.57 8.98
N GLU A 595 -16.36 13.74 8.87
CA GLU A 595 -16.32 14.76 9.92
C GLU A 595 -17.71 15.36 10.22
N GLN A 596 -18.60 15.36 9.24
CA GLN A 596 -20.02 15.71 9.41
C GLN A 596 -20.87 14.57 9.99
N GLY A 597 -20.27 13.43 10.32
CA GLY A 597 -20.94 12.32 10.97
C GLY A 597 -21.59 11.32 10.02
N ALA A 598 -21.18 11.22 8.75
CA ALA A 598 -21.58 10.10 7.89
C ALA A 598 -21.31 8.75 8.57
N ASP A 599 -22.27 7.83 8.44
CA ASP A 599 -22.14 6.47 8.96
C ASP A 599 -21.44 5.54 7.99
N GLU A 600 -21.41 5.93 6.71
CA GLU A 600 -20.81 5.22 5.59
C GLU A 600 -20.63 6.21 4.44
N VAL A 601 -19.56 6.05 3.66
CA VAL A 601 -19.31 6.83 2.44
C VAL A 601 -19.33 5.92 1.22
N THR A 602 -20.22 6.21 0.27
CA THR A 602 -20.32 5.47 -1.00
C THR A 602 -19.69 6.27 -2.13
N PHE A 603 -18.85 5.62 -2.93
CA PHE A 603 -18.27 6.15 -4.15
C PHE A 603 -18.93 5.49 -5.34
N LEU A 604 -19.56 6.27 -6.21
CA LEU A 604 -20.03 5.80 -7.52
C LEU A 604 -18.99 6.15 -8.57
N ASN A 605 -18.25 5.14 -8.99
CA ASN A 605 -17.26 5.23 -10.05
C ASN A 605 -17.96 5.21 -11.41
N ILE A 606 -18.12 6.40 -12.00
CA ILE A 606 -18.76 6.58 -13.32
C ILE A 606 -17.68 6.87 -14.39
N THR A 607 -16.41 6.66 -14.05
CA THR A 607 -15.30 6.83 -15.00
C THR A 607 -15.05 5.57 -15.81
N SER A 608 -14.67 5.77 -17.08
CA SER A 608 -14.32 4.71 -18.01
C SER A 608 -12.81 4.74 -18.23
N PHE A 609 -12.06 3.88 -17.53
CA PHE A 609 -10.61 3.76 -17.63
C PHE A 609 -10.16 2.74 -18.70
N ARG A 610 -10.78 2.75 -19.89
CA ARG A 610 -10.58 1.72 -20.93
C ARG A 610 -9.12 1.53 -21.39
N ASN A 611 -8.27 2.54 -21.19
CA ASN A 611 -6.87 2.56 -21.63
C ASN A 611 -5.88 2.61 -20.44
N CYS A 612 -6.32 2.29 -19.22
CA CYS A 612 -5.48 2.28 -18.03
C CYS A 612 -5.45 0.86 -17.45
N PRO A 613 -4.27 0.35 -17.06
CA PRO A 613 -4.19 -0.93 -16.38
C PRO A 613 -5.10 -0.98 -15.16
N VAL A 614 -5.78 -2.10 -14.91
CA VAL A 614 -6.74 -2.21 -13.80
C VAL A 614 -6.07 -1.93 -12.46
N ALA A 615 -4.83 -2.41 -12.28
CA ALA A 615 -4.02 -2.18 -11.09
C ALA A 615 -3.65 -0.70 -10.85
N ASP A 616 -3.64 0.11 -11.91
CA ASP A 616 -3.29 1.54 -11.90
C ASP A 616 -4.54 2.43 -11.92
N THR A 617 -5.73 1.83 -11.80
CA THR A 617 -6.99 2.57 -11.80
C THR A 617 -6.95 3.66 -10.72
N PRO A 618 -7.09 4.94 -11.10
CA PRO A 618 -6.98 6.05 -10.14
C PRO A 618 -7.96 5.99 -8.96
N MET A 619 -9.08 5.29 -9.13
CA MET A 619 -10.05 5.06 -8.06
C MET A 619 -9.49 4.20 -6.90
N LEU A 620 -8.52 3.31 -7.17
CA LEU A 620 -7.80 2.58 -6.12
C LEU A 620 -7.00 3.56 -5.25
N GLU A 621 -6.32 4.53 -5.87
CA GLU A 621 -5.57 5.56 -5.13
C GLU A 621 -6.47 6.50 -4.32
N ILE A 622 -7.66 6.83 -4.84
CA ILE A 622 -8.65 7.60 -4.06
C ILE A 622 -9.02 6.85 -2.80
N LEU A 623 -9.35 5.55 -2.89
CA LEU A 623 -9.69 4.76 -1.70
C LEU A 623 -8.51 4.66 -0.73
N ARG A 624 -7.28 4.49 -1.25
CA ARG A 624 -6.06 4.41 -0.43
C ARG A 624 -5.90 5.66 0.42
N ARG A 625 -6.04 6.84 -0.19
CA ARG A 625 -5.95 8.14 0.49
C ARG A 625 -7.14 8.43 1.40
N THR A 626 -8.35 8.10 0.98
CA THR A 626 -9.54 8.26 1.81
C THR A 626 -9.41 7.44 3.10
N SER A 627 -8.97 6.18 2.99
CA SER A 627 -8.84 5.27 4.12
C SER A 627 -7.80 5.70 5.18
N GLU A 628 -6.93 6.66 4.87
CA GLU A 628 -5.93 7.21 5.82
C GLU A 628 -6.57 8.08 6.89
N THR A 629 -7.74 8.65 6.62
CA THR A 629 -8.40 9.61 7.55
C THR A 629 -9.88 9.33 7.79
N VAL A 630 -10.51 8.50 6.95
CA VAL A 630 -11.93 8.16 7.06
C VAL A 630 -12.09 6.77 7.66
N PHE A 631 -12.44 6.73 8.95
CA PHE A 631 -12.58 5.51 9.75
C PHE A 631 -14.04 5.05 9.86
N VAL A 632 -14.79 5.13 8.75
CA VAL A 632 -16.13 4.55 8.59
C VAL A 632 -16.14 3.66 7.35
N PRO A 633 -17.17 2.82 7.16
CA PRO A 633 -17.28 1.95 5.98
C PRO A 633 -17.23 2.73 4.67
N LEU A 634 -16.47 2.22 3.71
CA LEU A 634 -16.33 2.72 2.35
C LEU A 634 -16.93 1.72 1.37
N THR A 635 -17.95 2.15 0.62
CA THR A 635 -18.58 1.34 -0.43
C THR A 635 -18.16 1.87 -1.79
N ILE A 636 -17.74 1.00 -2.71
CA ILE A 636 -17.38 1.36 -4.09
C ILE A 636 -18.31 0.68 -5.09
N GLY A 637 -19.00 1.46 -5.91
CA GLY A 637 -19.81 0.98 -7.02
C GLY A 637 -19.24 1.40 -8.38
N GLY A 638 -19.43 0.56 -9.39
CA GLY A 638 -19.00 0.84 -10.77
C GLY A 638 -17.64 0.21 -11.12
N GLY A 639 -17.64 -0.64 -12.15
CA GLY A 639 -16.45 -1.36 -12.62
C GLY A 639 -16.19 -2.72 -11.96
N ILE A 640 -17.07 -3.17 -11.05
CA ILE A 640 -16.94 -4.46 -10.35
C ILE A 640 -17.52 -5.58 -11.22
N LYS A 641 -16.71 -6.09 -12.14
CA LYS A 641 -17.08 -7.13 -13.11
C LYS A 641 -15.88 -7.81 -13.71
N ASP A 642 -16.11 -8.92 -14.41
CA ASP A 642 -15.10 -9.54 -15.27
C ASP A 642 -14.65 -8.52 -16.32
N THR A 643 -13.35 -8.31 -16.41
CA THR A 643 -12.76 -7.33 -17.32
C THR A 643 -11.54 -7.89 -18.04
N VAL A 644 -11.14 -7.21 -19.11
CA VAL A 644 -9.90 -7.48 -19.84
C VAL A 644 -9.00 -6.29 -19.64
N ASP A 645 -7.80 -6.52 -19.13
CA ASP A 645 -6.78 -5.50 -18.91
C ASP A 645 -6.17 -5.04 -20.25
N THR A 646 -5.43 -3.95 -20.22
CA THR A 646 -4.81 -3.30 -21.38
C THR A 646 -3.81 -4.20 -22.12
N ASP A 647 -3.22 -5.18 -21.44
CA ASP A 647 -2.32 -6.19 -21.99
C ASP A 647 -3.05 -7.43 -22.55
N GLY A 648 -4.38 -7.47 -22.47
CA GLY A 648 -5.22 -8.60 -22.89
C GLY A 648 -5.49 -9.64 -21.81
N THR A 649 -4.93 -9.48 -20.60
CA THR A 649 -5.16 -10.39 -19.47
C THR A 649 -6.62 -10.31 -19.02
N ARG A 650 -7.27 -11.47 -18.86
CA ARG A 650 -8.61 -11.53 -18.27
C ARG A 650 -8.51 -11.47 -16.75
N ILE A 651 -9.21 -10.52 -16.15
CA ILE A 651 -9.26 -10.32 -14.70
C ILE A 651 -10.71 -10.60 -14.23
N PRO A 652 -10.94 -11.65 -13.43
CA PRO A 652 -12.23 -11.95 -12.84
C PRO A 652 -12.74 -10.83 -11.92
N ALA A 653 -14.06 -10.72 -11.77
CA ALA A 653 -14.71 -9.76 -10.87
C ALA A 653 -14.22 -9.90 -9.42
N LEU A 654 -13.92 -11.13 -8.98
CA LEU A 654 -13.34 -11.40 -7.66
C LEU A 654 -12.01 -10.68 -7.48
N ASP A 655 -11.10 -10.78 -8.45
CA ASP A 655 -9.78 -10.15 -8.37
C ASP A 655 -9.88 -8.62 -8.41
N VAL A 656 -10.80 -8.08 -9.23
CA VAL A 656 -11.11 -6.64 -9.23
C VAL A 656 -11.60 -6.20 -7.84
N ALA A 657 -12.56 -6.92 -7.25
CA ALA A 657 -13.05 -6.63 -5.90
C ALA A 657 -11.93 -6.74 -4.86
N THR A 658 -11.07 -7.76 -4.94
CA THR A 658 -9.90 -7.91 -4.07
C THR A 658 -8.96 -6.69 -4.14
N MET A 659 -8.70 -6.14 -5.34
CA MET A 659 -7.89 -4.92 -5.49
C MET A 659 -8.55 -3.71 -4.81
N TYR A 660 -9.87 -3.57 -4.94
CA TYR A 660 -10.63 -2.52 -4.25
C TYR A 660 -10.62 -2.68 -2.73
N PHE A 661 -10.81 -3.90 -2.20
CA PHE A 661 -10.74 -4.17 -0.77
C PHE A 661 -9.36 -3.85 -0.19
N LYS A 662 -8.29 -4.33 -0.85
CA LYS A 662 -6.90 -4.02 -0.46
C LYS A 662 -6.58 -2.52 -0.52
N SER A 663 -7.33 -1.77 -1.33
CA SER A 663 -7.15 -0.32 -1.48
C SER A 663 -7.95 0.50 -0.48
N GLY A 664 -8.84 -0.11 0.32
CA GLY A 664 -9.57 0.57 1.40
C GLY A 664 -11.09 0.46 1.35
N ALA A 665 -11.67 -0.15 0.30
CA ALA A 665 -13.10 -0.43 0.28
C ALA A 665 -13.47 -1.54 1.27
N ASP A 666 -14.66 -1.47 1.85
CA ASP A 666 -15.21 -2.52 2.71
C ASP A 666 -16.33 -3.29 2.00
N LYS A 667 -17.00 -2.63 1.05
CA LYS A 667 -18.08 -3.19 0.25
C LYS A 667 -17.93 -2.82 -1.21
N VAL A 668 -18.33 -3.72 -2.09
CA VAL A 668 -18.40 -3.49 -3.53
C VAL A 668 -19.85 -3.54 -4.00
N SER A 669 -20.22 -2.62 -4.90
CA SER A 669 -21.57 -2.53 -5.46
C SER A 669 -21.61 -3.01 -6.91
N VAL A 670 -22.45 -4.02 -7.17
CA VAL A 670 -22.70 -4.60 -8.49
C VAL A 670 -23.99 -4.00 -9.06
N GLY A 671 -23.89 -3.38 -10.25
CA GLY A 671 -25.01 -2.74 -10.94
C GLY A 671 -25.58 -3.61 -12.05
N SER A 672 -25.40 -3.21 -13.32
CA SER A 672 -26.01 -3.85 -14.49
C SER A 672 -25.77 -5.36 -14.62
N ASP A 673 -24.60 -5.85 -14.21
CA ASP A 673 -24.28 -7.29 -14.25
C ASP A 673 -25.21 -8.13 -13.36
N SER A 674 -25.80 -7.54 -12.31
CA SER A 674 -26.79 -8.21 -11.47
C SER A 674 -28.09 -8.53 -12.21
N VAL A 675 -28.50 -7.67 -13.16
CA VAL A 675 -29.71 -7.85 -13.97
C VAL A 675 -29.52 -9.01 -14.94
N PHE A 676 -28.34 -9.08 -15.59
CA PHE A 676 -28.02 -10.20 -16.48
C PHE A 676 -27.88 -11.51 -15.70
N ALA A 677 -27.23 -11.48 -14.54
CA ALA A 677 -27.15 -12.65 -13.65
C ALA A 677 -28.54 -13.15 -13.22
N ALA A 678 -29.47 -12.25 -12.89
CA ALA A 678 -30.84 -12.62 -12.51
C ALA A 678 -31.61 -13.25 -13.68
N LEU A 679 -31.48 -12.71 -14.90
CA LEU A 679 -32.07 -13.31 -16.09
C LEU A 679 -31.53 -14.73 -16.33
N ASP A 680 -30.21 -14.91 -16.24
CA ASP A 680 -29.58 -16.23 -16.39
C ASP A 680 -30.03 -17.22 -15.30
N TYR A 681 -30.21 -16.75 -14.07
CA TYR A 681 -30.73 -17.55 -12.95
C TYR A 681 -32.14 -18.08 -13.22
N TYR A 682 -33.06 -17.23 -13.68
CA TYR A 682 -34.42 -17.67 -14.02
C TYR A 682 -34.44 -18.56 -15.28
N ASN A 683 -33.63 -18.24 -16.29
CA ASN A 683 -33.48 -19.07 -17.48
C ASN A 683 -32.94 -20.47 -17.15
N ALA A 684 -32.10 -20.59 -16.11
CA ALA A 684 -31.57 -21.85 -15.61
C ALA A 684 -32.54 -22.60 -14.67
N GLY A 685 -33.76 -22.09 -14.46
CA GLY A 685 -34.74 -22.66 -13.56
C GLY A 685 -34.36 -22.48 -12.09
N GLU A 686 -33.96 -21.26 -11.71
CA GLU A 686 -33.60 -20.85 -10.34
C GLU A 686 -32.37 -21.59 -9.78
N LYS A 687 -31.43 -21.93 -10.66
CA LYS A 687 -30.18 -22.60 -10.29
C LYS A 687 -29.02 -21.62 -10.22
N LEU A 688 -28.31 -21.65 -9.10
CA LEU A 688 -27.06 -20.91 -8.91
C LEU A 688 -25.97 -21.45 -9.85
N SER A 689 -25.25 -20.53 -10.48
CA SER A 689 -24.20 -20.84 -11.44
C SER A 689 -22.84 -21.07 -10.76
N GLY A 690 -22.66 -20.48 -9.58
CA GLY A 690 -21.38 -20.40 -8.85
C GLY A 690 -20.33 -19.51 -9.53
N LYS A 691 -20.70 -18.73 -10.54
CA LYS A 691 -19.77 -18.00 -11.42
C LYS A 691 -20.01 -16.50 -11.48
N THR A 692 -21.15 -16.02 -11.02
CA THR A 692 -21.44 -14.58 -11.05
C THR A 692 -20.50 -13.83 -10.11
N ALA A 693 -20.32 -12.52 -10.35
CA ALA A 693 -19.57 -11.65 -9.44
C ALA A 693 -20.15 -11.70 -8.01
N ILE A 694 -21.49 -11.76 -7.88
CA ILE A 694 -22.18 -11.82 -6.60
C ILE A 694 -21.83 -13.12 -5.85
N GLU A 695 -21.93 -14.27 -6.52
CA GLU A 695 -21.61 -15.57 -5.93
C GLU A 695 -20.13 -15.68 -5.52
N THR A 696 -19.22 -15.32 -6.43
CA THR A 696 -17.78 -15.48 -6.19
C THR A 696 -17.25 -14.53 -5.10
N ILE A 697 -17.68 -13.27 -5.09
CA ILE A 697 -17.26 -12.29 -4.08
C ILE A 697 -17.87 -12.63 -2.71
N SER A 698 -19.17 -12.99 -2.66
CA SER A 698 -19.82 -13.32 -1.39
C SER A 698 -19.30 -14.63 -0.77
N GLN A 699 -18.90 -15.60 -1.58
CA GLN A 699 -18.25 -16.82 -1.08
C GLN A 699 -16.88 -16.54 -0.45
N ALA A 700 -16.11 -15.61 -1.01
CA ALA A 700 -14.77 -15.27 -0.50
C ALA A 700 -14.83 -14.31 0.71
N TYR A 701 -15.66 -13.27 0.64
CA TYR A 701 -15.67 -12.16 1.59
C TYR A 701 -16.94 -12.06 2.45
N GLY A 702 -17.85 -13.03 2.32
CA GLY A 702 -19.16 -13.02 2.97
C GLY A 702 -20.18 -12.14 2.25
N LYS A 703 -21.46 -12.42 2.48
CA LYS A 703 -22.58 -11.66 1.86
C LYS A 703 -22.48 -10.16 2.12
N GLN A 704 -22.04 -9.81 3.33
CA GLN A 704 -21.91 -8.43 3.79
C GLN A 704 -21.00 -7.55 2.94
N ALA A 705 -20.09 -8.13 2.15
CA ALA A 705 -19.18 -7.40 1.27
C ALA A 705 -19.81 -7.01 -0.08
N VAL A 706 -20.96 -7.58 -0.43
CA VAL A 706 -21.62 -7.42 -1.74
C VAL A 706 -22.91 -6.62 -1.60
N VAL A 707 -22.91 -5.42 -2.18
CA VAL A 707 -24.08 -4.58 -2.36
C VAL A 707 -24.57 -4.74 -3.80
N VAL A 708 -25.88 -4.75 -4.03
CA VAL A 708 -26.45 -4.70 -5.39
C VAL A 708 -27.18 -3.39 -5.59
N SER A 709 -26.72 -2.60 -6.58
CA SER A 709 -27.39 -1.36 -6.98
C SER A 709 -28.50 -1.66 -7.97
N VAL A 710 -29.73 -1.30 -7.60
CA VAL A 710 -30.93 -1.56 -8.40
C VAL A 710 -31.52 -0.24 -8.86
N ASP A 711 -31.78 -0.13 -10.16
CA ASP A 711 -32.31 1.07 -10.81
C ASP A 711 -33.70 0.78 -11.43
N PRO A 712 -34.76 0.72 -10.61
CA PRO A 712 -36.12 0.45 -11.04
C PRO A 712 -36.81 1.70 -11.60
N LYS A 713 -37.74 1.48 -12.53
CA LYS A 713 -38.65 2.49 -13.08
C LYS A 713 -40.09 1.99 -13.03
N ARG A 714 -41.01 2.84 -12.58
CA ARG A 714 -42.42 2.47 -12.43
C ARG A 714 -43.11 2.29 -13.79
N VAL A 715 -43.86 1.21 -13.94
CA VAL A 715 -44.68 0.89 -15.12
C VAL A 715 -46.11 0.62 -14.66
N TYR A 716 -47.07 1.35 -15.23
CA TYR A 716 -48.49 1.21 -14.90
C TYR A 716 -49.19 0.20 -15.80
N VAL A 717 -50.17 -0.51 -15.23
CA VAL A 717 -51.04 -1.46 -15.92
C VAL A 717 -52.49 -1.27 -15.46
N ASP A 718 -53.47 -1.67 -16.28
CA ASP A 718 -54.88 -1.54 -15.91
C ASP A 718 -55.26 -2.56 -14.84
N LYS A 719 -54.74 -3.79 -14.96
CA LYS A 719 -54.97 -4.90 -14.04
C LYS A 719 -53.71 -5.75 -13.85
N PRO A 720 -53.59 -6.48 -12.73
CA PRO A 720 -52.46 -7.39 -12.49
C PRO A 720 -52.21 -8.40 -13.60
N GLU A 721 -53.26 -8.84 -14.30
CA GLU A 721 -53.16 -9.87 -15.35
C GLU A 721 -52.60 -9.36 -16.69
N ASP A 722 -52.42 -8.04 -16.85
CA ASP A 722 -51.88 -7.45 -18.08
C ASP A 722 -50.36 -7.65 -18.23
N THR A 723 -49.72 -8.18 -17.20
CA THR A 723 -48.29 -8.49 -17.16
C THR A 723 -48.05 -9.79 -16.40
N THR A 724 -46.95 -10.46 -16.70
CA THR A 724 -46.45 -11.62 -15.93
C THR A 724 -45.65 -11.20 -14.69
N HIS A 725 -45.35 -9.90 -14.57
CA HIS A 725 -44.56 -9.35 -13.49
C HIS A 725 -45.35 -9.15 -12.21
N HIS A 726 -44.64 -9.12 -11.08
CA HIS A 726 -45.25 -8.79 -9.80
C HIS A 726 -45.79 -7.36 -9.82
N THR A 727 -47.10 -7.20 -9.59
CA THR A 727 -47.78 -5.91 -9.52
C THR A 727 -48.40 -5.69 -8.15
N PHE A 728 -48.52 -4.43 -7.77
CA PHE A 728 -49.27 -4.03 -6.58
C PHE A 728 -50.14 -2.82 -6.90
N LYS A 729 -51.16 -2.60 -6.05
CA LYS A 729 -52.06 -1.45 -6.19
C LYS A 729 -51.40 -0.21 -5.60
N THR A 730 -51.13 0.79 -6.43
CA THR A 730 -50.51 2.04 -5.99
C THR A 730 -51.57 3.04 -5.47
N GLN A 731 -51.17 3.85 -4.50
CA GLN A 731 -51.91 5.00 -4.00
C GLN A 731 -51.85 6.20 -4.97
N PHE A 732 -51.02 6.14 -6.00
CA PHE A 732 -50.80 7.21 -6.97
C PHE A 732 -51.18 6.76 -8.39
N PRO A 733 -52.47 6.76 -8.75
CA PRO A 733 -52.88 6.44 -10.12
C PRO A 733 -52.27 7.41 -11.13
N ASN A 734 -51.94 6.92 -12.33
CA ASN A 734 -51.46 7.78 -13.40
C ASN A 734 -52.61 8.60 -14.05
N ALA A 735 -52.26 9.47 -15.01
CA ALA A 735 -53.23 10.31 -15.71
C ALA A 735 -54.33 9.53 -16.47
N SER A 736 -54.10 8.26 -16.78
CA SER A 736 -55.06 7.36 -17.44
C SER A 736 -55.94 6.60 -16.43
N GLY A 737 -55.77 6.83 -15.13
CA GLY A 737 -56.53 6.17 -14.06
C GLY A 737 -56.03 4.76 -13.70
N GLN A 738 -54.90 4.33 -14.25
CA GLN A 738 -54.30 3.03 -13.94
C GLN A 738 -53.85 3.01 -12.48
N SER A 739 -54.34 2.04 -11.72
CA SER A 739 -54.12 1.93 -10.26
C SER A 739 -53.22 0.77 -9.85
N TYR A 740 -52.74 -0.02 -10.81
CA TYR A 740 -51.74 -1.06 -10.60
C TYR A 740 -50.43 -0.67 -11.27
N CYS A 741 -49.32 -1.00 -10.63
CA CYS A 741 -48.00 -0.82 -11.22
C CYS A 741 -47.04 -1.93 -10.79
N TRP A 742 -45.96 -2.04 -11.54
CA TRP A 742 -44.77 -2.82 -11.21
C TRP A 742 -43.52 -1.96 -11.47
N TYR A 743 -42.37 -2.43 -11.02
CA TYR A 743 -41.11 -1.72 -11.21
C TYR A 743 -40.21 -2.51 -12.14
N GLN A 744 -39.95 -1.95 -13.32
CA GLN A 744 -39.07 -2.54 -14.32
C GLN A 744 -37.62 -2.19 -14.04
N CYS A 745 -36.74 -3.18 -14.07
CA CYS A 745 -35.30 -2.97 -13.88
C CYS A 745 -34.64 -2.40 -15.14
N THR A 746 -33.57 -1.63 -14.92
CA THR A 746 -32.78 -1.03 -15.98
C THR A 746 -31.30 -1.38 -15.85
N VAL A 747 -30.56 -1.20 -16.94
CA VAL A 747 -29.11 -1.36 -17.02
C VAL A 747 -28.47 -0.13 -17.68
N MET A 748 -27.13 -0.10 -17.69
CA MET A 748 -26.34 0.98 -18.30
C MET A 748 -26.64 2.36 -17.70
N GLY A 749 -26.83 2.42 -16.37
CA GLY A 749 -27.17 3.65 -15.64
C GLY A 749 -28.53 4.20 -16.01
N GLY A 750 -29.57 3.36 -16.00
CA GLY A 750 -30.95 3.78 -16.27
C GLY A 750 -31.33 3.92 -17.75
N ARG A 751 -30.43 3.64 -18.70
CA ARG A 751 -30.64 3.96 -20.13
C ARG A 751 -31.37 2.88 -20.92
N GLU A 752 -31.26 1.63 -20.49
CA GLU A 752 -31.88 0.49 -21.17
C GLU A 752 -32.75 -0.27 -20.18
N THR A 753 -34.01 -0.50 -20.53
CA THR A 753 -34.93 -1.32 -19.74
C THR A 753 -34.73 -2.81 -20.05
N ARG A 754 -35.00 -3.66 -19.06
CA ARG A 754 -35.03 -5.11 -19.23
C ARG A 754 -36.39 -5.66 -18.84
N ASP A 755 -36.77 -6.77 -19.45
CA ASP A 755 -37.99 -7.51 -19.11
C ASP A 755 -37.77 -8.33 -17.83
N LEU A 756 -37.56 -7.61 -16.73
CA LEU A 756 -37.27 -8.14 -15.41
C LEU A 756 -37.84 -7.13 -14.41
N ASP A 757 -38.68 -7.61 -13.49
CA ASP A 757 -39.19 -6.77 -12.41
C ASP A 757 -38.24 -6.73 -11.21
N VAL A 758 -38.40 -5.70 -10.37
CA VAL A 758 -37.56 -5.50 -9.19
C VAL A 758 -37.63 -6.68 -8.23
N TRP A 759 -38.80 -7.33 -8.10
CA TRP A 759 -39.03 -8.48 -7.23
C TRP A 759 -38.21 -9.69 -7.67
N GLN A 760 -38.24 -9.97 -8.98
CA GLN A 760 -37.44 -11.01 -9.60
C GLN A 760 -35.95 -10.75 -9.37
N LEU A 761 -35.49 -9.52 -9.61
CA LEU A 761 -34.09 -9.15 -9.43
C LEU A 761 -33.62 -9.34 -7.98
N VAL A 762 -34.30 -8.73 -7.01
CA VAL A 762 -33.85 -8.73 -5.60
C VAL A 762 -33.82 -10.14 -5.01
N ARG A 763 -34.78 -11.00 -5.37
CA ARG A 763 -34.82 -12.40 -4.92
C ARG A 763 -33.69 -13.23 -5.54
N ALA A 764 -33.40 -13.02 -6.82
CA ALA A 764 -32.30 -13.72 -7.49
C ALA A 764 -30.95 -13.35 -6.88
N VAL A 765 -30.69 -12.06 -6.64
CA VAL A 765 -29.39 -11.63 -6.10
C VAL A 765 -29.22 -11.97 -4.61
N GLU A 766 -30.30 -12.00 -3.82
CA GLU A 766 -30.28 -12.52 -2.45
C GLU A 766 -29.88 -14.01 -2.44
N ALA A 767 -30.46 -14.80 -3.35
CA ALA A 767 -30.12 -16.21 -3.51
C ALA A 767 -28.66 -16.40 -3.93
N MET A 768 -28.12 -15.52 -4.80
CA MET A 768 -26.71 -15.53 -5.22
C MET A 768 -25.73 -15.11 -4.11
N GLY A 769 -26.21 -14.50 -3.03
CA GLY A 769 -25.36 -14.11 -1.89
C GLY A 769 -25.11 -12.61 -1.74
N ALA A 770 -25.91 -11.74 -2.37
CA ALA A 770 -25.90 -10.31 -2.02
C ALA A 770 -26.26 -10.14 -0.53
N GLY A 771 -25.59 -9.20 0.16
CA GLY A 771 -25.85 -8.91 1.58
C GLY A 771 -26.54 -7.59 1.82
N GLU A 772 -26.73 -6.75 0.79
CA GLU A 772 -27.41 -5.46 0.91
C GLU A 772 -27.91 -4.99 -0.47
N ILE A 773 -29.09 -4.39 -0.53
CA ILE A 773 -29.64 -3.76 -1.74
C ILE A 773 -29.52 -2.25 -1.62
N LEU A 774 -28.84 -1.62 -2.56
CA LEU A 774 -28.92 -0.19 -2.81
C LEU A 774 -30.08 0.09 -3.76
N LEU A 775 -31.23 0.47 -3.19
CA LEU A 775 -32.47 0.64 -3.92
C LEU A 775 -32.63 2.09 -4.38
N ASN A 776 -32.19 2.37 -5.60
CA ASN A 776 -32.42 3.65 -6.25
C ASN A 776 -33.86 3.71 -6.79
N CYS A 777 -34.26 4.87 -7.30
CA CYS A 777 -35.54 5.05 -7.96
C CYS A 777 -35.39 6.09 -9.07
N ILE A 778 -35.48 5.65 -10.33
CA ILE A 778 -35.29 6.52 -11.50
C ILE A 778 -36.29 7.68 -11.49
N ASP A 779 -37.53 7.42 -11.08
CA ASP A 779 -38.60 8.42 -11.07
C ASP A 779 -38.43 9.48 -9.97
N LYS A 780 -37.65 9.18 -8.91
CA LYS A 780 -37.36 10.10 -7.80
C LYS A 780 -36.00 10.78 -7.89
N ASP A 781 -35.12 10.29 -8.74
CA ASP A 781 -33.75 10.77 -8.83
C ASP A 781 -33.67 12.26 -9.20
N GLY A 782 -32.86 13.02 -8.46
CA GLY A 782 -32.75 14.48 -8.60
C GLY A 782 -33.98 15.31 -8.21
N SER A 783 -35.12 14.69 -7.88
CA SER A 783 -36.37 15.42 -7.62
C SER A 783 -36.38 16.22 -6.31
N ASN A 784 -35.56 15.82 -5.33
CA ASN A 784 -35.57 16.35 -3.96
C ASN A 784 -36.98 16.35 -3.33
N SER A 785 -37.82 15.35 -3.65
CA SER A 785 -39.25 15.26 -3.24
C SER A 785 -39.56 14.11 -2.28
N GLY A 786 -38.54 13.46 -1.73
CA GLY A 786 -38.66 12.29 -0.87
C GLY A 786 -38.43 10.98 -1.61
N PHE A 787 -38.22 9.91 -0.85
CA PHE A 787 -37.99 8.56 -1.37
C PHE A 787 -39.30 7.94 -1.91
N ASP A 788 -39.18 6.88 -2.71
CA ASP A 788 -40.35 6.08 -3.13
C ASP A 788 -40.70 5.04 -2.05
N LEU A 789 -41.67 5.38 -1.18
CA LEU A 789 -42.06 4.54 -0.05
C LEU A 789 -42.76 3.24 -0.48
N GLU A 790 -43.49 3.24 -1.61
CA GLU A 790 -44.17 2.04 -2.12
C GLU A 790 -43.15 1.03 -2.64
N LEU A 791 -42.17 1.50 -3.40
CA LEU A 791 -41.05 0.69 -3.88
C LEU A 791 -40.29 0.02 -2.72
N ILE A 792 -39.95 0.81 -1.69
CA ILE A 792 -39.20 0.29 -0.53
C ILE A 792 -39.99 -0.80 0.18
N ASN A 793 -41.27 -0.57 0.48
CA ASN A 793 -42.10 -1.54 1.17
C ASN A 793 -42.33 -2.80 0.32
N ASP A 794 -42.50 -2.66 -0.99
CA ASP A 794 -42.64 -3.79 -1.92
C ASP A 794 -41.37 -4.64 -1.96
N VAL A 795 -40.19 -4.03 -2.05
CA VAL A 795 -38.91 -4.75 -2.01
C VAL A 795 -38.65 -5.39 -0.64
N LYS A 796 -38.94 -4.69 0.47
CA LYS A 796 -38.81 -5.27 1.82
C LYS A 796 -39.73 -6.46 2.06
N ALA A 797 -40.83 -6.58 1.32
CA ALA A 797 -41.70 -7.76 1.38
C ALA A 797 -41.12 -8.97 0.59
N ALA A 798 -40.21 -8.74 -0.35
CA ALA A 798 -39.65 -9.78 -1.22
C ALA A 798 -38.41 -10.48 -0.64
N ILE A 799 -37.62 -9.78 0.18
CA ILE A 799 -36.27 -10.21 0.61
C ILE A 799 -36.04 -9.98 2.11
N LYS A 800 -35.03 -10.66 2.65
CA LYS A 800 -34.61 -10.61 4.05
C LYS A 800 -33.23 -9.97 4.26
N ILE A 801 -32.54 -9.54 3.21
CA ILE A 801 -31.31 -8.75 3.33
C ILE A 801 -31.62 -7.26 3.54
N PRO A 802 -30.68 -6.48 4.13
CA PRO A 802 -30.81 -5.04 4.29
C PRO A 802 -31.09 -4.29 2.98
N VAL A 803 -31.95 -3.26 3.06
CA VAL A 803 -32.27 -2.34 1.95
C VAL A 803 -31.89 -0.91 2.35
N ILE A 804 -31.14 -0.25 1.47
CA ILE A 804 -30.80 1.17 1.54
C ILE A 804 -31.78 1.93 0.65
N ALA A 805 -32.55 2.85 1.23
CA ALA A 805 -33.38 3.78 0.48
C ALA A 805 -32.50 4.86 -0.19
N SER A 806 -32.59 4.99 -1.52
CA SER A 806 -31.84 5.95 -2.32
C SER A 806 -32.76 6.68 -3.31
N SER A 807 -32.25 7.77 -3.89
CA SER A 807 -32.95 8.68 -4.83
C SER A 807 -34.16 9.44 -4.26
N GLY A 808 -34.10 10.78 -4.30
CA GLY A 808 -35.21 11.67 -3.94
C GLY A 808 -35.05 12.45 -2.62
N ALA A 809 -34.08 12.10 -1.77
CA ALA A 809 -33.73 12.86 -0.58
C ALA A 809 -33.35 14.32 -0.93
N GLY A 810 -33.82 15.28 -0.13
CA GLY A 810 -33.63 16.71 -0.39
C GLY A 810 -33.62 17.55 0.89
N VAL A 811 -34.37 17.13 1.90
CA VAL A 811 -34.41 17.75 3.23
C VAL A 811 -34.34 16.68 4.33
N PRO A 812 -33.93 17.02 5.57
CA PRO A 812 -33.90 16.08 6.70
C PRO A 812 -35.22 15.33 6.93
N ALA A 813 -36.37 15.99 6.73
CA ALA A 813 -37.68 15.38 6.92
C ALA A 813 -37.94 14.14 6.03
N HIS A 814 -37.29 14.04 4.87
CA HIS A 814 -37.40 12.85 4.01
C HIS A 814 -36.75 11.61 4.67
N PHE A 815 -35.71 11.80 5.48
CA PHE A 815 -35.09 10.71 6.24
C PHE A 815 -36.02 10.24 7.37
N SER A 816 -36.59 11.18 8.14
CA SER A 816 -37.57 10.83 9.18
C SER A 816 -38.77 10.11 8.58
N GLU A 817 -39.30 10.62 7.46
CA GLU A 817 -40.45 10.01 6.77
C GLU A 817 -40.16 8.56 6.35
N VAL A 818 -39.03 8.30 5.69
CA VAL A 818 -38.73 6.95 5.20
C VAL A 818 -38.50 5.97 6.35
N PHE A 819 -37.84 6.38 7.44
CA PHE A 819 -37.64 5.51 8.61
C PHE A 819 -38.91 5.32 9.44
N GLN A 820 -39.87 6.24 9.36
CA GLN A 820 -41.16 6.12 10.06
C GLN A 820 -42.16 5.26 9.29
N LYS A 821 -42.21 5.40 7.96
CA LYS A 821 -43.24 4.79 7.10
C LYS A 821 -42.80 3.49 6.43
N THR A 822 -41.54 3.11 6.55
CA THR A 822 -40.99 1.88 5.95
C THR A 822 -40.09 1.15 6.94
N THR A 823 -39.74 -0.09 6.60
CA THR A 823 -38.76 -0.90 7.34
C THR A 823 -37.36 -0.85 6.71
N THR A 824 -37.03 0.22 5.97
CA THR A 824 -35.70 0.40 5.38
C THR A 824 -34.60 0.37 6.46
N ASP A 825 -33.46 -0.21 6.11
CA ASP A 825 -32.36 -0.44 7.05
C ASP A 825 -31.38 0.75 7.08
N ALA A 826 -31.30 1.50 5.97
CA ALA A 826 -30.54 2.73 5.86
C ALA A 826 -31.17 3.69 4.84
N ALA A 827 -30.71 4.94 4.84
CA ALA A 827 -31.07 5.94 3.85
C ALA A 827 -29.83 6.68 3.35
N LEU A 828 -29.79 6.92 2.04
CA LEU A 828 -28.65 7.52 1.35
C LEU A 828 -29.01 8.90 0.80
N GLY A 829 -28.12 9.87 1.04
CA GLY A 829 -28.17 11.20 0.45
C GLY A 829 -26.92 11.47 -0.39
N ALA A 830 -27.11 12.16 -1.51
CA ALA A 830 -26.02 12.60 -2.38
C ALA A 830 -26.08 14.12 -2.58
N GLY A 831 -26.93 14.59 -3.51
CA GLY A 831 -26.99 15.97 -3.94
C GLY A 831 -27.15 17.01 -2.82
N MET A 832 -28.01 16.76 -1.83
CA MET A 832 -28.24 17.69 -0.71
C MET A 832 -26.97 17.91 0.15
N PHE A 833 -26.15 16.87 0.33
CA PHE A 833 -24.88 16.97 1.05
C PHE A 833 -23.81 17.64 0.18
N HIS A 834 -23.78 17.31 -1.12
CA HIS A 834 -22.82 17.87 -2.09
C HIS A 834 -22.97 19.39 -2.21
N ARG A 835 -24.22 19.86 -2.29
CA ARG A 835 -24.55 21.27 -2.42
C ARG A 835 -24.42 22.05 -1.11
N GLY A 836 -24.19 21.35 0.00
CA GLY A 836 -24.14 21.95 1.33
C GLY A 836 -25.48 22.56 1.77
N GLU A 837 -26.59 22.12 1.18
CA GLU A 837 -27.94 22.52 1.60
C GLU A 837 -28.21 22.02 3.01
N TYR A 838 -27.77 20.79 3.27
CA TYR A 838 -27.75 20.19 4.60
C TYR A 838 -26.45 19.40 4.79
N THR A 839 -26.01 19.28 6.04
CA THR A 839 -24.94 18.35 6.43
C THR A 839 -25.55 17.04 6.95
N VAL A 840 -24.72 16.00 7.04
CA VAL A 840 -25.15 14.75 7.68
C VAL A 840 -25.52 14.98 9.16
N THR A 841 -24.79 15.85 9.86
CA THR A 841 -25.09 16.25 11.24
C THR A 841 -26.50 16.79 11.37
N GLN A 842 -26.90 17.72 10.49
CA GLN A 842 -28.25 18.31 10.53
C GLN A 842 -29.36 17.28 10.27
N VAL A 843 -29.09 16.28 9.42
CA VAL A 843 -30.02 15.15 9.22
C VAL A 843 -30.14 14.33 10.50
N LYS A 844 -29.01 14.03 11.15
CA LYS A 844 -28.99 13.26 12.40
C LYS A 844 -29.62 13.98 13.58
N ASP A 845 -29.39 15.29 13.71
CA ASP A 845 -30.02 16.13 14.74
C ASP A 845 -31.55 16.13 14.59
N HIS A 846 -32.02 16.21 13.34
CA HIS A 846 -33.45 16.11 13.03
C HIS A 846 -34.02 14.73 13.38
N LEU A 847 -33.37 13.65 12.95
CA LEU A 847 -33.76 12.28 13.29
C LEU A 847 -33.79 12.06 14.81
N GLN A 848 -32.81 12.58 15.55
CA GLN A 848 -32.76 12.48 16.99
C GLN A 848 -33.91 13.25 17.65
N THR A 849 -34.27 14.44 17.12
CA THR A 849 -35.42 15.23 17.57
C THR A 849 -36.73 14.46 17.38
N ASP A 850 -36.85 13.69 16.30
CA ASP A 850 -37.98 12.81 16.01
C ASP A 850 -37.94 11.48 16.81
N GLY A 851 -36.96 11.31 17.70
CA GLY A 851 -36.84 10.16 18.59
C GLY A 851 -36.14 8.95 17.98
N PHE A 852 -35.52 9.07 16.80
CA PHE A 852 -34.71 8.00 16.22
C PHE A 852 -33.34 7.90 16.89
N LEU A 853 -32.87 6.67 17.05
CA LEU A 853 -31.52 6.39 17.48
C LEU A 853 -30.55 6.65 16.32
N VAL A 854 -29.58 7.55 16.51
CA VAL A 854 -28.54 7.87 15.52
C VAL A 854 -27.16 7.78 16.15
N ARG A 855 -26.13 7.50 15.35
CA ARG A 855 -24.74 7.62 15.80
C ARG A 855 -24.35 9.08 15.91
N GLN A 856 -23.87 9.50 17.07
CA GLN A 856 -23.26 10.81 17.26
C GLN A 856 -21.80 10.81 16.82
N PHE A 857 -21.35 11.92 16.23
CA PHE A 857 -19.94 12.09 15.89
C PHE A 857 -19.14 12.43 17.15
N GLU A 858 -18.09 11.67 17.42
CA GLU A 858 -17.16 11.90 18.54
C GLU A 858 -15.90 12.58 18.01
N SER A 859 -15.50 13.71 18.61
CA SER A 859 -14.31 14.48 18.19
C SER A 859 -13.02 14.09 18.91
N GLU A 860 -13.11 13.34 20.01
CA GLU A 860 -11.97 13.04 20.89
C GLU A 860 -11.73 11.53 21.03
N ILE A 861 -10.47 11.12 20.79
CA ILE A 861 -9.98 9.73 20.96
C ILE A 861 -9.70 9.44 22.43
#